data_AF-F8C485-F1
#
_entry.id   AF-F8C485-F1
#
_cell.length_a   1.000
_cell.length_b   1.000
_cell.length_c   1.000
_cell.angle_alpha   90.00
_cell.angle_beta   90.00
_cell.angle_gamma   90.00
#
_symmetry.space_group_name_H-M   'P 1'
#
loop_
_entity.id
_entity.type
_entity.pdbx_description
1 polymer ?
#
loop_
_entity_poly.entity_id
_entity_poly.type
_entity_poly.pdbx_seq_one_letter_code
_entity_poly.pdbx_strand_id
1 'polypeptide(L)'
;MENSFKRLIIVANRLPFTIKSDLSFIKSPGGLVSGLTTFLKKSKIKDYVWIGWPGSHLNKSTFKIIKEKAKRLKNHPVFIPAKQFDKFYNGFCNKVLWPLFHGFPSHVVYDESYWETYIEVNKLFCNEVAKYVTLDSIIWIHDYHLLLLPSMIRNLFPSATIGFFLHIPFPPPELFMQLPWRRELLEGLLGCDLIGFHIYEYTANFLRTLSRTLGIDHKTGLILYQDRLIKVETFPMGIDFELFYNACEKRKIKKLVKNIKNQLKGKKIIFSVDRLDYTKGIYNRLLAFERLLLKRPDFHEKVVLIMVVVPSREGVEHYQRMKKQLEEKISEINGKFGKIHWIPVLYYYRSLDFEELVAHYLATDVILVTPLKDGMNLIAKEFVASRKDKRGVIILSEFAGSAKELGEAFIVNPNSIDELTNAIEKAFEISEEEQKERISSMQERLKRYNIIKWGNDFLTTLESINEKKFKFSTQLLTPPLIDEIKEAFHKSSNKILFLDYDGTLVPLVSKPYLAAPDKELKNLLKSLSEIPNTDIVIISGRKKEDLEKWFNGLKLNFICEHGIFIKRYNKDWETLTNLSSDFKKTIKNIMEVYVDRLPQSFIEEKEFSIVFHYRNADPELANLRVAELIDELLILTGNMQVNLILGNKVVEVRPAGIDKGVAANIFLREKPYDFILAAGDDTTDEDLFINLPENTITIKIGMGRSSAKYSAKSYIEIRNLLESFLKNE
;
A
#
# COMPACT_ATOMS: atom_id res chain seq x y z
N MET A 1 -16.52 9.78 16.89
CA MET A 1 -15.58 10.87 16.61
C MET A 1 -16.23 11.76 15.58
N GLU A 2 -16.29 13.07 15.84
CA GLU A 2 -16.56 14.05 14.77
C GLU A 2 -15.33 14.07 13.86
N ASN A 3 -15.55 14.02 12.55
CA ASN A 3 -14.47 14.04 11.58
C ASN A 3 -13.84 15.44 11.58
N SER A 4 -12.50 15.53 11.50
CA SER A 4 -11.79 16.82 11.57
C SER A 4 -11.83 17.58 10.24
N PHE A 5 -12.12 16.89 9.13
CA PHE A 5 -12.24 17.49 7.81
C PHE A 5 -13.62 18.12 7.56
N LYS A 6 -13.65 19.20 6.75
CA LYS A 6 -14.90 19.89 6.39
C LYS A 6 -15.62 19.27 5.20
N ARG A 7 -14.90 18.64 4.27
CA ARG A 7 -15.48 18.06 3.04
C ARG A 7 -14.80 16.77 2.60
N LEU A 8 -15.59 15.78 2.20
CA LEU A 8 -15.10 14.57 1.51
C LEU A 8 -15.35 14.64 0.00
N ILE A 9 -14.31 14.54 -0.80
CA ILE A 9 -14.38 14.46 -2.27
C ILE A 9 -14.11 13.02 -2.70
N ILE A 10 -15.14 12.31 -3.13
CA ILE A 10 -15.04 10.96 -3.67
C ILE A 10 -14.83 11.05 -5.18
N VAL A 11 -13.82 10.35 -5.68
CA VAL A 11 -13.51 10.30 -7.11
C VAL A 11 -13.48 8.85 -7.56
N ALA A 12 -14.36 8.48 -8.47
CA ALA A 12 -14.41 7.14 -9.05
C ALA A 12 -14.76 7.23 -10.54
N ASN A 13 -14.38 6.21 -11.32
CA ASN A 13 -14.68 6.21 -12.75
C ASN A 13 -16.18 6.40 -13.05
N ARG A 14 -17.09 5.85 -12.23
CA ARG A 14 -18.54 5.98 -12.43
C ARG A 14 -19.21 6.75 -11.30
N LEU A 15 -20.22 7.54 -11.67
CA LEU A 15 -21.20 8.09 -10.74
C LEU A 15 -22.17 7.02 -10.22
N PRO A 16 -22.89 7.28 -9.11
CA PRO A 16 -23.89 6.36 -8.56
C PRO A 16 -25.11 6.15 -9.45
N PHE A 17 -25.20 6.89 -10.56
CA PHE A 17 -26.19 6.72 -11.60
C PHE A 17 -25.58 6.65 -13.00
N THR A 18 -26.34 6.05 -13.90
CA THR A 18 -26.12 6.02 -15.34
C THR A 18 -27.30 6.74 -16.01
N ILE A 19 -27.04 7.46 -17.09
CA ILE A 19 -28.06 8.22 -17.81
C ILE A 19 -28.59 7.42 -18.99
N LYS A 20 -29.91 7.31 -19.09
CA LYS A 20 -30.60 6.71 -20.24
C LYS A 20 -30.80 7.72 -21.39
N SER A 21 -31.23 7.21 -22.54
CA SER A 21 -31.54 8.02 -23.74
C SER A 21 -32.59 9.10 -23.48
N ASP A 22 -33.54 8.84 -22.58
CA ASP A 22 -34.57 9.78 -22.11
C ASP A 22 -34.07 10.79 -21.05
N LEU A 23 -32.76 10.81 -20.78
CA LEU A 23 -32.11 11.65 -19.77
C LEU A 23 -32.52 11.34 -18.31
N SER A 24 -33.17 10.20 -18.08
CA SER A 24 -33.47 9.70 -16.73
C SER A 24 -32.23 9.09 -16.06
N PHE A 25 -32.19 9.16 -14.72
CA PHE A 25 -31.10 8.62 -13.92
C PHE A 25 -31.50 7.22 -13.41
N ILE A 26 -30.70 6.22 -13.75
CA ILE A 26 -30.84 4.86 -13.21
C ILE A 26 -29.65 4.53 -12.34
N LYS A 27 -29.83 3.70 -11.30
CA LYS A 27 -28.74 3.29 -10.42
C LYS A 27 -27.64 2.58 -11.22
N SER A 28 -26.40 2.99 -11.05
CA SER A 28 -25.26 2.32 -11.68
C SER A 28 -25.05 0.92 -11.07
N PRO A 29 -24.69 -0.09 -11.89
CA PRO A 29 -24.35 -1.41 -11.38
C PRO A 29 -22.96 -1.43 -10.72
N GLY A 30 -22.73 -2.41 -9.84
CA GLY A 30 -21.40 -2.73 -9.29
C GLY A 30 -21.26 -2.55 -7.77
N GLY A 31 -20.38 -3.37 -7.18
CA GLY A 31 -20.12 -3.40 -5.73
C GLY A 31 -19.58 -2.09 -5.17
N LEU A 32 -18.67 -1.42 -5.90
CA LEU A 32 -18.10 -0.13 -5.51
C LEU A 32 -19.17 0.94 -5.28
N VAL A 33 -20.02 1.15 -6.31
CA VAL A 33 -21.08 2.17 -6.27
C VAL A 33 -22.05 1.89 -5.13
N SER A 34 -22.46 0.62 -4.98
CA SER A 34 -23.40 0.23 -3.93
C SER A 34 -22.79 0.46 -2.54
N GLY A 35 -21.55 0.03 -2.32
CA GLY A 35 -20.83 0.18 -1.06
C GLY A 35 -20.63 1.65 -0.67
N LEU A 36 -20.10 2.48 -1.57
CA LEU A 36 -19.88 3.91 -1.30
C LEU A 36 -21.19 4.67 -1.08
N THR A 37 -22.24 4.36 -1.85
CA THR A 37 -23.56 4.97 -1.65
C THR A 37 -24.11 4.64 -0.26
N THR A 38 -23.99 3.39 0.18
CA THR A 38 -24.41 3.01 1.52
C THR A 38 -23.56 3.68 2.60
N PHE A 39 -22.24 3.67 2.43
CA PHE A 39 -21.32 4.32 3.36
C PHE A 39 -21.70 5.78 3.58
N LEU A 40 -21.83 6.56 2.50
CA LEU A 40 -22.23 7.97 2.58
C LEU A 40 -23.58 8.16 3.26
N LYS A 41 -24.58 7.34 2.92
CA LYS A 41 -25.94 7.44 3.50
C LYS A 41 -25.99 7.15 5.01
N LYS A 42 -25.15 6.22 5.48
CA LYS A 42 -25.17 5.76 6.88
C LYS A 42 -24.07 6.40 7.75
N SER A 43 -23.06 6.98 7.13
CA SER A 43 -22.01 7.74 7.82
C SER A 43 -22.54 9.08 8.35
N LYS A 44 -21.75 9.73 9.21
CA LYS A 44 -22.03 11.09 9.70
C LYS A 44 -21.62 12.19 8.70
N ILE A 45 -21.11 11.83 7.51
CA ILE A 45 -20.54 12.76 6.55
C ILE A 45 -21.66 13.46 5.77
N LYS A 46 -21.87 14.73 6.07
CA LYS A 46 -22.92 15.55 5.42
C LYS A 46 -22.39 16.34 4.23
N ASP A 47 -21.20 16.92 4.31
CA ASP A 47 -20.58 17.62 3.17
C ASP A 47 -19.68 16.67 2.39
N TYR A 48 -20.19 16.20 1.26
CA TYR A 48 -19.43 15.40 0.32
C TYR A 48 -19.75 15.76 -1.12
N VAL A 49 -18.82 15.44 -2.01
CA VAL A 49 -18.90 15.62 -3.46
C VAL A 49 -18.50 14.30 -4.10
N TRP A 50 -19.26 13.79 -5.07
CA TRP A 50 -18.88 12.61 -5.85
C TRP A 50 -18.63 12.99 -7.31
N ILE A 51 -17.40 12.79 -7.79
CA ILE A 51 -16.97 13.08 -9.15
C ILE A 51 -16.79 11.77 -9.93
N GLY A 52 -17.34 11.70 -11.15
CA GLY A 52 -17.25 10.51 -11.99
C GLY A 52 -17.88 10.65 -13.38
N TRP A 53 -17.70 9.65 -14.23
CA TRP A 53 -18.37 9.59 -15.53
C TRP A 53 -19.86 9.21 -15.35
N PRO A 54 -20.80 9.88 -16.04
CA PRO A 54 -22.24 9.68 -15.87
C PRO A 54 -22.83 8.43 -16.54
N GLY A 55 -22.00 7.52 -17.05
CA GLY A 55 -22.47 6.24 -17.58
C GLY A 55 -22.97 6.28 -19.04
N SER A 56 -22.99 7.44 -19.69
CA SER A 56 -23.38 7.57 -21.10
C SER A 56 -22.58 8.62 -21.86
N HIS A 57 -22.54 8.48 -23.18
CA HIS A 57 -21.98 9.48 -24.08
C HIS A 57 -23.02 10.56 -24.35
N LEU A 58 -22.72 11.77 -23.89
CA LEU A 58 -23.58 12.93 -24.05
C LEU A 58 -22.92 13.91 -25.01
N ASN A 59 -23.73 14.65 -25.78
CA ASN A 59 -23.23 15.83 -26.47
C ASN A 59 -23.03 17.00 -25.46
N LYS A 60 -22.37 18.08 -25.88
CA LYS A 60 -22.05 19.21 -24.98
C LYS A 60 -23.28 19.91 -24.40
N SER A 61 -24.38 20.05 -25.16
CA SER A 61 -25.59 20.74 -24.70
C SER A 61 -26.34 19.91 -23.65
N THR A 62 -26.57 18.62 -23.93
CA THR A 62 -27.15 17.67 -22.99
C THR A 62 -26.30 17.54 -21.73
N PHE A 63 -24.97 17.48 -21.87
CA PHE A 63 -24.07 17.40 -20.72
C PHE A 63 -24.22 18.57 -19.75
N LYS A 64 -24.43 19.81 -20.25
CA LYS A 64 -24.69 20.98 -19.38
C LYS A 64 -25.95 20.80 -18.53
N ILE A 65 -27.04 20.31 -19.14
CA ILE A 65 -28.30 20.05 -18.43
C ILE A 65 -28.11 18.99 -17.34
N ILE A 66 -27.42 17.91 -17.68
CA ILE A 66 -27.13 16.82 -16.75
C ILE A 66 -26.24 17.29 -15.60
N LYS A 67 -25.23 18.12 -15.89
CA LYS A 67 -24.32 18.67 -14.87
C LYS A 67 -25.09 19.46 -13.81
N GLU A 68 -26.04 20.30 -14.21
CA GLU A 68 -26.87 21.06 -13.27
C GLU A 68 -27.81 20.15 -12.46
N LYS A 69 -28.44 19.15 -13.09
CA LYS A 69 -29.28 18.17 -12.37
C LYS A 69 -28.47 17.35 -11.36
N ALA A 70 -27.29 16.87 -11.75
CA ALA A 70 -26.41 16.05 -10.91
C ALA A 70 -25.86 16.83 -9.72
N LYS A 71 -25.56 18.12 -9.89
CA LYS A 71 -25.06 19.01 -8.83
C LYS A 71 -26.01 19.08 -7.64
N ARG A 72 -27.34 19.07 -7.89
CA ARG A 72 -28.37 19.03 -6.82
C ARG A 72 -28.31 17.76 -5.98
N LEU A 73 -27.72 16.69 -6.52
CA LEU A 73 -27.50 15.41 -5.84
C LEU A 73 -26.07 15.27 -5.30
N LYS A 74 -25.28 16.35 -5.22
CA LYS A 74 -23.86 16.33 -4.83
C LYS A 74 -22.97 15.50 -5.77
N ASN A 75 -23.42 15.30 -7.02
CA ASN A 75 -22.71 14.51 -8.03
C ASN A 75 -22.22 15.42 -9.16
N HIS A 76 -20.99 15.21 -9.60
CA HIS A 76 -20.28 16.10 -10.51
C HIS A 76 -19.74 15.29 -11.69
N PRO A 77 -20.42 15.34 -12.84
CA PRO A 77 -20.07 14.50 -13.97
C PRO A 77 -18.79 15.00 -14.64
N VAL A 78 -17.94 14.06 -15.05
CA VAL A 78 -16.78 14.28 -15.93
C VAL A 78 -17.19 14.01 -17.37
N PHE A 79 -16.98 14.98 -18.25
CA PHE A 79 -17.25 14.82 -19.68
C PHE A 79 -16.11 14.05 -20.33
N ILE A 80 -16.41 12.91 -20.95
CA ILE A 80 -15.43 12.11 -21.70
C ILE A 80 -16.02 11.83 -23.09
N PRO A 81 -15.39 12.32 -24.18
CA PRO A 81 -15.77 11.99 -25.55
C PRO A 81 -15.80 10.48 -25.79
N ALA A 82 -16.74 10.00 -26.61
CA ALA A 82 -16.91 8.56 -26.86
C ALA A 82 -15.64 7.87 -27.37
N LYS A 83 -14.90 8.49 -28.31
CA LYS A 83 -13.63 7.97 -28.84
C LYS A 83 -12.55 7.84 -27.76
N GLN A 84 -12.43 8.83 -26.88
CA GLN A 84 -11.48 8.78 -25.76
C GLN A 84 -11.91 7.73 -24.73
N PHE A 85 -13.21 7.64 -24.42
CA PHE A 85 -13.72 6.64 -23.49
C PHE A 85 -13.45 5.23 -23.96
N ASP A 86 -13.56 4.96 -25.26
CA ASP A 86 -13.24 3.63 -25.81
C ASP A 86 -11.77 3.25 -25.57
N LYS A 87 -10.81 4.11 -25.96
CA LYS A 87 -9.38 3.87 -25.72
C LYS A 87 -9.00 3.84 -24.24
N PHE A 88 -9.66 4.63 -23.40
CA PHE A 88 -9.43 4.67 -21.97
C PHE A 88 -10.02 3.45 -21.24
N TYR A 89 -11.34 3.27 -21.33
CA TYR A 89 -12.08 2.28 -20.55
C TYR A 89 -12.00 0.90 -21.21
N ASN A 90 -12.35 0.78 -22.50
CA ASN A 90 -12.30 -0.50 -23.20
C ASN A 90 -10.86 -0.88 -23.61
N GLY A 91 -10.01 0.11 -23.88
CA GLY A 91 -8.57 -0.05 -24.11
C GLY A 91 -7.79 -0.20 -22.80
N PHE A 92 -7.10 0.84 -22.33
CA PHE A 92 -6.13 0.74 -21.24
C PHE A 92 -6.66 0.05 -19.98
N CYS A 93 -7.83 0.47 -19.49
CA CYS A 93 -8.39 -0.07 -18.25
C CYS A 93 -8.72 -1.57 -18.38
N ASN A 94 -9.42 -1.98 -19.44
CA ASN A 94 -9.99 -3.33 -19.52
C ASN A 94 -9.21 -4.31 -20.44
N LYS A 95 -8.29 -3.83 -21.29
CA LYS A 95 -7.36 -4.66 -22.09
C LYS A 95 -5.91 -4.63 -21.59
N VAL A 96 -5.55 -3.73 -20.67
CA VAL A 96 -4.19 -3.71 -20.08
C VAL A 96 -4.25 -3.98 -18.58
N LEU A 97 -4.80 -3.05 -17.81
CA LEU A 97 -4.75 -3.12 -16.34
C LEU A 97 -5.56 -4.30 -15.79
N TRP A 98 -6.82 -4.45 -16.21
CA TRP A 98 -7.70 -5.51 -15.73
C TRP A 98 -7.11 -6.92 -15.93
N PRO A 99 -6.75 -7.37 -17.15
CA PRO A 99 -6.17 -8.70 -17.35
C PRO A 99 -4.90 -8.90 -16.53
N LEU A 100 -3.97 -7.92 -16.56
CA LEU A 100 -2.69 -8.07 -15.89
C LEU A 100 -2.85 -8.16 -14.37
N PHE A 101 -3.65 -7.28 -13.77
CA PHE A 101 -3.86 -7.25 -12.32
C PHE A 101 -4.58 -8.49 -11.81
N HIS A 102 -5.36 -9.17 -12.67
CA HIS A 102 -6.03 -10.42 -12.35
C HIS A 102 -5.21 -11.68 -12.70
N GLY A 103 -3.97 -11.53 -13.19
CA GLY A 103 -3.09 -12.68 -13.47
C GLY A 103 -3.27 -13.30 -14.86
N PHE A 104 -3.78 -12.55 -15.84
CA PHE A 104 -4.00 -13.01 -17.21
C PHE A 104 -3.16 -12.23 -18.23
N PRO A 105 -1.81 -12.34 -18.20
CA PRO A 105 -0.93 -11.60 -19.12
C PRO A 105 -1.20 -11.92 -20.59
N SER A 106 -1.64 -13.14 -20.91
CA SER A 106 -2.05 -13.55 -22.26
C SER A 106 -3.26 -12.80 -22.83
N HIS A 107 -3.96 -12.02 -22.02
CA HIS A 107 -5.10 -11.19 -22.45
C HIS A 107 -4.74 -9.70 -22.51
N VAL A 108 -3.48 -9.34 -22.24
CA VAL A 108 -3.00 -7.97 -22.26
C VAL A 108 -2.74 -7.52 -23.71
N VAL A 109 -3.22 -6.32 -24.06
CA VAL A 109 -2.98 -5.69 -25.36
C VAL A 109 -2.25 -4.37 -25.15
N TYR A 110 -0.95 -4.35 -25.43
CA TYR A 110 -0.14 -3.13 -25.35
C TYR A 110 -0.33 -2.27 -26.60
N ASP A 111 -0.87 -1.06 -26.39
CA ASP A 111 -1.07 -0.03 -27.42
C ASP A 111 -0.75 1.32 -26.79
N GLU A 112 0.19 2.05 -27.36
CA GLU A 112 0.63 3.35 -26.83
C GLU A 112 -0.49 4.39 -26.81
N SER A 113 -1.40 4.33 -27.79
CA SER A 113 -2.54 5.26 -27.84
C SER A 113 -3.55 5.03 -26.72
N TYR A 114 -3.58 3.83 -26.13
CA TYR A 114 -4.36 3.56 -24.91
C TYR A 114 -3.74 4.28 -23.71
N TRP A 115 -2.42 4.27 -23.59
CA TRP A 115 -1.70 4.96 -22.51
C TRP A 115 -1.83 6.48 -22.59
N GLU A 116 -1.63 7.06 -23.77
CA GLU A 116 -1.80 8.50 -23.98
C GLU A 116 -3.20 8.96 -23.57
N THR A 117 -4.23 8.21 -24.02
CA THR A 117 -5.62 8.50 -23.65
C THR A 117 -5.87 8.30 -22.14
N TYR A 118 -5.18 7.34 -21.50
CA TYR A 118 -5.28 7.13 -20.06
C TYR A 118 -4.77 8.33 -19.27
N ILE A 119 -3.66 8.94 -19.70
CA ILE A 119 -3.15 10.20 -19.16
C ILE A 119 -4.16 11.34 -19.39
N GLU A 120 -4.67 11.51 -20.61
CA GLU A 120 -5.63 12.56 -20.96
C GLU A 120 -6.89 12.49 -20.09
N VAL A 121 -7.47 11.30 -19.92
CA VAL A 121 -8.68 11.14 -19.11
C VAL A 121 -8.37 11.40 -17.63
N ASN A 122 -7.24 10.93 -17.08
CA ASN A 122 -6.84 11.27 -15.71
C ASN A 122 -6.69 12.79 -15.51
N LYS A 123 -6.18 13.53 -16.51
CA LYS A 123 -6.15 15.00 -16.50
C LYS A 123 -7.55 15.62 -16.50
N LEU A 124 -8.51 15.08 -17.25
CA LEU A 124 -9.90 15.54 -17.21
C LEU A 124 -10.53 15.37 -15.82
N PHE A 125 -10.27 14.24 -15.16
CA PHE A 125 -10.68 14.02 -13.77
C PHE A 125 -9.99 15.03 -12.83
N CYS A 126 -8.68 15.23 -12.95
CA CYS A 126 -7.92 16.19 -12.14
C CYS A 126 -8.51 17.61 -12.25
N ASN A 127 -8.81 18.05 -13.46
CA ASN A 127 -9.41 19.36 -13.73
C ASN A 127 -10.80 19.52 -13.11
N GLU A 128 -11.61 18.45 -13.06
CA GLU A 128 -12.92 18.51 -12.40
C GLU A 128 -12.78 18.48 -10.87
N VAL A 129 -11.85 17.69 -10.32
CA VAL A 129 -11.56 17.64 -8.87
C VAL A 129 -11.11 19.00 -8.36
N ALA A 130 -10.19 19.67 -9.06
CA ALA A 130 -9.62 20.96 -8.67
C ALA A 130 -10.66 22.05 -8.39
N LYS A 131 -11.86 21.96 -8.98
CA LYS A 131 -12.96 22.92 -8.78
C LYS A 131 -13.62 22.84 -7.40
N TYR A 132 -13.38 21.75 -6.66
CA TYR A 132 -14.08 21.45 -5.41
C TYR A 132 -13.16 21.33 -4.20
N VAL A 133 -11.83 21.32 -4.42
CA VAL A 133 -10.81 21.23 -3.37
C VAL A 133 -10.81 22.51 -2.54
N THR A 134 -10.82 22.33 -1.22
CA THR A 134 -10.59 23.38 -0.22
C THR A 134 -9.43 22.96 0.69
N LEU A 135 -8.90 23.87 1.52
CA LEU A 135 -7.79 23.59 2.44
C LEU A 135 -8.08 22.40 3.38
N ASP A 136 -9.35 22.23 3.78
CA ASP A 136 -9.79 21.19 4.71
C ASP A 136 -10.49 20.00 4.00
N SER A 137 -10.23 19.79 2.71
CA SER A 137 -10.82 18.70 1.93
C SER A 137 -10.00 17.42 2.03
N ILE A 138 -10.70 16.29 2.24
CA ILE A 138 -10.16 14.94 1.99
C ILE A 138 -10.59 14.49 0.60
N ILE A 139 -9.63 14.06 -0.20
CA ILE A 139 -9.84 13.50 -1.54
C ILE A 139 -9.65 11.99 -1.45
N TRP A 140 -10.70 11.23 -1.73
CA TRP A 140 -10.68 9.78 -1.74
C TRP A 140 -10.91 9.24 -3.14
N ILE A 141 -9.83 8.75 -3.76
CA ILE A 141 -9.78 8.27 -5.13
C ILE A 141 -9.96 6.75 -5.13
N HIS A 142 -10.74 6.26 -6.08
CA HIS A 142 -11.06 4.83 -6.19
C HIS A 142 -10.65 4.24 -7.53
N ASP A 143 -9.92 3.14 -7.39
CA ASP A 143 -9.77 2.07 -8.36
C ASP A 143 -8.81 2.33 -9.55
N TYR A 144 -8.49 1.24 -10.25
CA TYR A 144 -7.45 1.16 -11.29
C TYR A 144 -7.62 2.10 -12.49
N HIS A 145 -8.78 2.73 -12.64
CA HIS A 145 -9.04 3.70 -13.69
C HIS A 145 -8.28 5.02 -13.47
N LEU A 146 -7.90 5.32 -12.22
CA LEU A 146 -7.42 6.62 -11.79
C LEU A 146 -6.08 6.55 -11.05
N LEU A 147 -5.16 5.66 -11.48
CA LEU A 147 -3.88 5.43 -10.80
C LEU A 147 -2.94 6.64 -10.88
N LEU A 148 -3.07 7.50 -11.89
CA LEU A 148 -2.24 8.70 -12.07
C LEU A 148 -2.79 9.93 -11.33
N LEU A 149 -4.10 9.93 -11.08
CA LEU A 149 -4.80 11.07 -10.51
C LEU A 149 -4.22 11.59 -9.18
N PRO A 150 -3.74 10.76 -8.22
CA PRO A 150 -3.22 11.28 -6.97
C PRO A 150 -2.03 12.22 -7.16
N SER A 151 -1.04 11.85 -7.98
CA SER A 151 0.12 12.70 -8.30
C SER A 151 -0.28 13.99 -9.02
N MET A 152 -1.22 13.92 -9.96
CA MET A 152 -1.71 15.09 -10.68
C MET A 152 -2.37 16.11 -9.74
N ILE A 153 -3.16 15.64 -8.79
CA ILE A 153 -3.79 16.49 -7.77
C ILE A 153 -2.73 17.05 -6.82
N ARG A 154 -1.79 16.23 -6.35
CA ARG A 154 -0.70 16.67 -5.47
C ARG A 154 0.11 17.81 -6.07
N ASN A 155 0.37 17.76 -7.37
CA ASN A 155 1.11 18.82 -8.07
C ASN A 155 0.34 20.15 -8.09
N LEU A 156 -1.00 20.12 -8.16
CA LEU A 156 -1.83 21.33 -8.08
C LEU A 156 -2.04 21.80 -6.63
N PHE A 157 -2.13 20.86 -5.69
CA PHE A 157 -2.42 21.10 -4.28
C PHE A 157 -1.42 20.34 -3.40
N PRO A 158 -0.21 20.89 -3.17
CA PRO A 158 0.86 20.20 -2.43
C PRO A 158 0.47 19.77 -1.02
N SER A 159 -0.46 20.47 -0.37
CA SER A 159 -0.96 20.19 0.98
C SER A 159 -2.24 19.34 1.03
N ALA A 160 -2.81 18.94 -0.11
CA ALA A 160 -4.07 18.19 -0.14
C ALA A 160 -4.00 16.88 0.66
N THR A 161 -5.11 16.45 1.24
CA THR A 161 -5.20 15.12 1.85
C THR A 161 -5.73 14.14 0.84
N ILE A 162 -4.92 13.15 0.45
CA ILE A 162 -5.26 12.24 -0.66
C ILE A 162 -5.17 10.78 -0.22
N GLY A 163 -6.31 10.10 -0.20
CA GLY A 163 -6.40 8.65 -0.06
C GLY A 163 -6.70 7.98 -1.40
N PHE A 164 -6.12 6.82 -1.64
CA PHE A 164 -6.45 5.95 -2.77
C PHE A 164 -6.84 4.55 -2.29
N PHE A 165 -7.83 3.94 -2.91
CA PHE A 165 -8.20 2.54 -2.64
C PHE A 165 -8.34 1.73 -3.93
N LEU A 166 -7.61 0.62 -4.04
CA LEU A 166 -7.70 -0.32 -5.17
C LEU A 166 -8.71 -1.44 -4.88
N HIS A 167 -9.73 -1.59 -5.74
CA HIS A 167 -10.80 -2.59 -5.54
C HIS A 167 -10.55 -3.92 -6.26
N ILE A 168 -9.57 -3.93 -7.17
CA ILE A 168 -9.09 -5.14 -7.84
C ILE A 168 -7.84 -5.67 -7.14
N PRO A 169 -7.38 -6.90 -7.43
CA PRO A 169 -6.11 -7.39 -6.93
C PRO A 169 -4.95 -6.47 -7.33
N PHE A 170 -3.90 -6.42 -6.50
CA PHE A 170 -2.61 -5.91 -6.95
C PHE A 170 -1.71 -7.12 -7.29
N PRO A 171 -1.19 -7.22 -8.53
CA PRO A 171 -0.46 -8.40 -8.98
C PRO A 171 0.91 -8.50 -8.30
N PRO A 172 1.51 -9.70 -8.25
CA PRO A 172 2.89 -9.87 -7.80
C PRO A 172 3.88 -9.07 -8.68
N PRO A 173 5.06 -8.72 -8.15
CA PRO A 173 6.04 -7.89 -8.87
C PRO A 173 6.36 -8.41 -10.27
N GLU A 174 6.51 -9.72 -10.46
CA GLU A 174 6.88 -10.34 -11.74
C GLU A 174 5.87 -10.04 -12.86
N LEU A 175 4.58 -10.02 -12.52
CA LEU A 175 3.52 -9.68 -13.46
C LEU A 175 3.44 -8.16 -13.66
N PHE A 176 3.54 -7.37 -12.58
CA PHE A 176 3.48 -5.91 -12.68
C PHE A 176 4.61 -5.35 -13.55
N MET A 177 5.81 -5.94 -13.46
CA MET A 177 6.99 -5.51 -14.22
C MET A 177 6.83 -5.65 -15.74
N GLN A 178 5.85 -6.42 -16.22
CA GLN A 178 5.51 -6.51 -17.64
C GLN A 178 4.85 -5.22 -18.18
N LEU A 179 4.44 -4.27 -17.33
CA LEU A 179 3.92 -2.99 -17.78
C LEU A 179 5.05 -2.09 -18.30
N PRO A 180 4.94 -1.56 -19.53
CA PRO A 180 5.85 -0.52 -20.01
C PRO A 180 5.83 0.71 -19.08
N TRP A 181 4.63 1.14 -18.69
CA TRP A 181 4.35 2.35 -17.91
C TRP A 181 4.32 2.13 -16.39
N ARG A 182 5.06 1.11 -15.92
CA ARG A 182 5.05 0.68 -14.52
C ARG A 182 5.52 1.78 -13.56
N ARG A 183 6.53 2.56 -13.94
CA ARG A 183 7.10 3.61 -13.08
C ARG A 183 6.10 4.73 -12.87
N GLU A 184 5.50 5.19 -13.95
CA GLU A 184 4.51 6.29 -13.98
C GLU A 184 3.26 5.93 -13.18
N LEU A 185 2.81 4.68 -13.25
CA LEU A 185 1.68 4.21 -12.44
C LEU A 185 1.99 4.17 -10.94
N LEU A 186 3.20 3.73 -10.56
CA LEU A 186 3.63 3.72 -9.15
C LEU A 186 3.82 5.15 -8.62
N GLU A 187 4.51 6.01 -9.37
CA GLU A 187 4.69 7.43 -9.05
C GLU A 187 3.34 8.16 -8.98
N GLY A 188 2.40 7.79 -9.85
CA GLY A 188 1.01 8.22 -9.81
C GLY A 188 0.35 8.00 -8.45
N LEU A 189 0.50 6.78 -7.91
CA LEU A 189 -0.02 6.40 -6.59
C LEU A 189 0.75 7.02 -5.43
N LEU A 190 2.05 7.27 -5.57
CA LEU A 190 2.85 7.94 -4.55
C LEU A 190 2.43 9.41 -4.32
N GLY A 191 1.53 9.98 -5.11
CA GLY A 191 0.85 11.24 -4.80
C GLY A 191 -0.05 11.19 -3.55
N CYS A 192 -0.43 9.99 -3.10
CA CYS A 192 -1.26 9.75 -1.92
C CYS A 192 -0.54 10.01 -0.59
N ASP A 193 -1.35 10.10 0.46
CA ASP A 193 -0.96 9.98 1.87
C ASP A 193 -1.34 8.60 2.44
N LEU A 194 -2.42 7.99 1.93
CA LEU A 194 -2.83 6.62 2.25
C LEU A 194 -3.19 5.84 0.96
N ILE A 195 -2.65 4.63 0.82
CA ILE A 195 -2.97 3.68 -0.24
C ILE A 195 -3.56 2.42 0.41
N GLY A 196 -4.79 2.06 0.05
CA GLY A 196 -5.51 0.93 0.61
C GLY A 196 -5.74 -0.21 -0.38
N PHE A 197 -5.64 -1.45 0.13
CA PHE A 197 -5.95 -2.67 -0.61
C PHE A 197 -6.90 -3.58 0.18
N HIS A 198 -7.51 -4.57 -0.49
CA HIS A 198 -8.47 -5.47 0.14
C HIS A 198 -7.87 -6.50 1.11
N ILE A 199 -6.73 -7.11 0.76
CA ILE A 199 -6.08 -8.16 1.56
C ILE A 199 -4.58 -7.89 1.66
N TYR A 200 -3.95 -8.48 2.69
CA TYR A 200 -2.52 -8.28 2.97
C TYR A 200 -1.62 -8.65 1.80
N GLU A 201 -1.94 -9.72 1.05
CA GLU A 201 -1.18 -10.14 -0.13
C GLU A 201 -1.03 -9.01 -1.15
N TYR A 202 -2.10 -8.25 -1.41
CA TYR A 202 -2.07 -7.13 -2.38
C TYR A 202 -1.24 -5.96 -1.85
N THR A 203 -1.34 -5.69 -0.54
CA THR A 203 -0.51 -4.69 0.15
C THR A 203 0.97 -5.07 0.05
N ALA A 204 1.32 -6.31 0.35
CA ALA A 204 2.69 -6.82 0.28
C ALA A 204 3.24 -6.80 -1.15
N ASN A 205 2.44 -7.21 -2.13
CA ASN A 205 2.82 -7.18 -3.55
C ASN A 205 3.12 -5.74 -4.02
N PHE A 206 2.30 -4.76 -3.63
CA PHE A 206 2.54 -3.35 -3.94
C PHE A 206 3.84 -2.84 -3.34
N LEU A 207 4.09 -3.12 -2.06
CA LEU A 207 5.31 -2.72 -1.36
C LEU A 207 6.57 -3.37 -1.97
N ARG A 208 6.52 -4.65 -2.29
CA ARG A 208 7.61 -5.35 -3.02
C ARG A 208 7.84 -4.75 -4.40
N THR A 209 6.77 -4.41 -5.11
CA THR A 209 6.84 -3.78 -6.44
C THR A 209 7.47 -2.39 -6.37
N LEU A 210 7.14 -1.59 -5.34
CA LEU A 210 7.77 -0.29 -5.10
C LEU A 210 9.28 -0.42 -4.83
N SER A 211 9.68 -1.32 -3.94
CA SER A 211 11.10 -1.57 -3.63
C SER A 211 11.87 -2.02 -4.88
N ARG A 212 11.33 -2.99 -5.63
CA ARG A 212 11.97 -3.51 -6.86
C ARG A 212 12.04 -2.51 -8.01
N THR A 213 11.02 -1.66 -8.18
CA THR A 213 10.93 -0.78 -9.36
C THR A 213 11.54 0.59 -9.11
N LEU A 214 11.37 1.14 -7.90
CA LEU A 214 11.75 2.50 -7.55
C LEU A 214 12.84 2.56 -6.46
N GLY A 215 13.26 1.43 -5.89
CA GLY A 215 14.23 1.40 -4.78
C GLY A 215 13.66 1.98 -3.47
N ILE A 216 12.33 2.07 -3.36
CA ILE A 216 11.66 2.66 -2.20
C ILE A 216 11.34 1.56 -1.18
N ASP A 217 12.02 1.62 -0.05
CA ASP A 217 11.76 0.75 1.09
C ASP A 217 10.67 1.33 2.01
N HIS A 218 10.18 0.47 2.91
CA HIS A 218 9.13 0.82 3.84
C HIS A 218 9.40 0.23 5.22
N LYS A 219 8.85 0.85 6.26
CA LYS A 219 8.80 0.30 7.62
C LYS A 219 7.35 0.09 8.01
N THR A 220 6.89 -1.16 8.14
CA THR A 220 5.49 -1.48 8.51
C THR A 220 4.43 -0.80 7.61
N GLY A 221 4.67 -0.79 6.30
CA GLY A 221 3.85 -0.11 5.29
C GLY A 221 3.96 1.43 5.28
N LEU A 222 4.82 2.04 6.11
CA LEU A 222 5.13 3.47 6.03
C LEU A 222 6.31 3.71 5.10
N ILE A 223 6.12 4.61 4.14
CA ILE A 223 7.08 5.02 3.12
C ILE A 223 7.38 6.51 3.33
N LEU A 224 8.66 6.87 3.23
CA LEU A 224 9.08 8.26 3.10
C LEU A 224 9.37 8.54 1.63
N TYR A 225 8.64 9.49 1.02
CA TYR A 225 8.80 9.84 -0.38
C TYR A 225 8.67 11.35 -0.56
N GLN A 226 9.72 12.00 -1.06
CA GLN A 226 9.77 13.46 -1.29
C GLN A 226 9.29 14.24 -0.05
N ASP A 227 9.89 13.95 1.11
CA ASP A 227 9.57 14.55 2.42
C ASP A 227 8.13 14.32 2.94
N ARG A 228 7.39 13.39 2.32
CA ARG A 228 6.04 13.01 2.76
C ARG A 228 6.01 11.58 3.30
N LEU A 229 5.26 11.40 4.36
CA LEU A 229 4.91 10.09 4.89
C LEU A 229 3.69 9.54 4.13
N ILE A 230 3.85 8.38 3.52
CA ILE A 230 2.78 7.66 2.83
C ILE A 230 2.56 6.35 3.57
N LYS A 231 1.32 6.05 3.92
CA LYS A 231 0.94 4.75 4.50
C LYS A 231 0.33 3.86 3.43
N VAL A 232 0.73 2.61 3.43
CA VAL A 232 0.08 1.53 2.69
C VAL A 232 -0.53 0.56 3.69
N GLU A 233 -1.80 0.22 3.53
CA GLU A 233 -2.52 -0.60 4.50
C GLU A 233 -3.65 -1.44 3.88
N THR A 234 -4.09 -2.45 4.62
CA THR A 234 -5.15 -3.38 4.22
C THR A 234 -6.50 -3.01 4.85
N PHE A 235 -7.54 -2.86 4.02
CA PHE A 235 -8.93 -2.66 4.45
C PHE A 235 -9.88 -3.57 3.65
N PRO A 236 -10.33 -4.70 4.22
CA PRO A 236 -11.24 -5.60 3.53
C PRO A 236 -12.63 -4.98 3.39
N MET A 237 -13.07 -4.65 2.17
CA MET A 237 -14.35 -3.97 1.98
C MET A 237 -15.52 -4.86 2.42
N GLY A 238 -16.30 -4.36 3.39
CA GLY A 238 -17.50 -5.01 3.88
C GLY A 238 -18.75 -4.69 3.03
N ILE A 239 -19.88 -5.21 3.48
CA ILE A 239 -21.21 -4.95 2.89
C ILE A 239 -22.12 -4.24 3.89
N ASP A 240 -23.31 -3.86 3.44
CA ASP A 240 -24.39 -3.46 4.34
C ASP A 240 -25.04 -4.70 4.99
N PHE A 241 -24.44 -5.22 6.06
CA PHE A 241 -24.90 -6.44 6.70
C PHE A 241 -26.40 -6.41 7.05
N GLU A 242 -26.86 -5.34 7.71
CA GLU A 242 -28.25 -5.21 8.16
C GLU A 242 -29.25 -5.10 7.00
N LEU A 243 -28.85 -4.52 5.87
CA LEU A 243 -29.70 -4.47 4.67
C LEU A 243 -30.03 -5.87 4.15
N PHE A 244 -29.03 -6.77 4.10
CA PHE A 244 -29.19 -8.14 3.62
C PHE A 244 -29.83 -9.04 4.68
N TYR A 245 -29.38 -8.93 5.94
CA TYR A 245 -29.90 -9.73 7.05
C TYR A 245 -31.39 -9.55 7.28
N ASN A 246 -31.91 -8.32 7.16
CA ASN A 246 -33.33 -8.03 7.35
C ASN A 246 -34.16 -8.12 6.06
N ALA A 247 -33.53 -8.38 4.91
CA ALA A 247 -34.24 -8.39 3.63
C ALA A 247 -35.30 -9.49 3.55
N CYS A 248 -35.12 -10.63 4.23
CA CYS A 248 -36.08 -11.73 4.27
C CYS A 248 -37.44 -11.32 4.88
N GLU A 249 -37.52 -10.20 5.59
CA GLU A 249 -38.75 -9.70 6.22
C GLU A 249 -39.69 -9.02 5.21
N LYS A 250 -39.16 -8.53 4.08
CA LYS A 250 -39.91 -7.81 3.05
C LYS A 250 -40.91 -8.73 2.34
N ARG A 251 -42.18 -8.30 2.25
CA ARG A 251 -43.28 -9.06 1.60
C ARG A 251 -42.98 -9.43 0.14
N LYS A 252 -42.40 -8.51 -0.65
CA LYS A 252 -42.02 -8.75 -2.06
C LYS A 252 -41.02 -9.92 -2.15
N ILE A 253 -39.98 -9.91 -1.31
CA ILE A 253 -38.96 -10.97 -1.26
C ILE A 253 -39.56 -12.30 -0.82
N LYS A 254 -40.36 -12.33 0.27
CA LYS A 254 -41.05 -13.56 0.72
C LYS A 254 -41.88 -14.21 -0.40
N LYS A 255 -42.60 -13.40 -1.19
CA LYS A 255 -43.38 -13.88 -2.35
C LYS A 255 -42.48 -14.47 -3.42
N LEU A 256 -41.38 -13.80 -3.77
CA LEU A 256 -40.41 -14.28 -4.77
C LEU A 256 -39.75 -15.59 -4.33
N VAL A 257 -39.31 -15.70 -3.07
CA VAL A 257 -38.72 -16.93 -2.51
C VAL A 257 -39.71 -18.09 -2.60
N LYS A 258 -40.98 -17.88 -2.21
CA LYS A 258 -42.03 -18.90 -2.31
C LYS A 258 -42.25 -19.34 -3.76
N ASN A 259 -42.25 -18.40 -4.71
CA ASN A 259 -42.40 -18.72 -6.12
C ASN A 259 -41.25 -19.59 -6.64
N ILE A 260 -39.99 -19.22 -6.34
CA ILE A 260 -38.81 -20.00 -6.75
C ILE A 260 -38.87 -21.42 -6.16
N LYS A 261 -39.12 -21.55 -4.85
CA LYS A 261 -39.21 -22.86 -4.18
C LYS A 261 -40.37 -23.71 -4.69
N ASN A 262 -41.50 -23.10 -5.08
CA ASN A 262 -42.63 -23.82 -5.65
C ASN A 262 -42.33 -24.33 -7.08
N GLN A 263 -41.68 -23.52 -7.92
CA GLN A 263 -41.30 -23.90 -9.28
C GLN A 263 -40.26 -25.03 -9.29
N LEU A 264 -39.34 -25.03 -8.33
CA LEU A 264 -38.26 -26.01 -8.20
C LEU A 264 -38.52 -27.00 -7.05
N LYS A 265 -39.79 -27.27 -6.75
CA LYS A 265 -40.18 -28.13 -5.63
C LYS A 265 -39.54 -29.52 -5.77
N GLY A 266 -38.98 -30.01 -4.66
CA GLY A 266 -38.31 -31.31 -4.61
C GLY A 266 -36.92 -31.35 -5.25
N LYS A 267 -36.37 -30.20 -5.66
CA LYS A 267 -35.02 -30.08 -6.22
C LYS A 267 -34.10 -29.30 -5.29
N LYS A 268 -32.84 -29.71 -5.23
CA LYS A 268 -31.72 -28.94 -4.70
C LYS A 268 -31.36 -27.83 -5.68
N ILE A 269 -31.22 -26.61 -5.17
CA ILE A 269 -30.93 -25.42 -5.97
C ILE A 269 -29.48 -25.02 -5.75
N ILE A 270 -28.72 -24.99 -6.84
CA ILE A 270 -27.41 -24.35 -6.91
C ILE A 270 -27.59 -22.98 -7.56
N PHE A 271 -27.00 -21.92 -6.99
CA PHE A 271 -27.04 -20.58 -7.56
C PHE A 271 -25.65 -20.05 -7.89
N SER A 272 -25.56 -19.40 -9.03
CA SER A 272 -24.35 -18.75 -9.53
C SER A 272 -24.75 -17.41 -10.13
N VAL A 273 -24.18 -16.31 -9.62
CA VAL A 273 -24.43 -14.96 -10.13
C VAL A 273 -23.13 -14.18 -10.26
N ASP A 274 -22.81 -13.76 -11.48
CA ASP A 274 -21.60 -13.00 -11.77
C ASP A 274 -21.79 -12.12 -13.01
N ARG A 275 -20.91 -11.13 -13.17
CA ARG A 275 -20.75 -10.47 -14.46
C ARG A 275 -20.10 -11.44 -15.44
N LEU A 276 -20.45 -11.34 -16.72
CA LEU A 276 -19.69 -12.00 -17.79
C LEU A 276 -18.26 -11.46 -17.74
N ASP A 277 -17.33 -12.24 -17.20
CA ASP A 277 -15.92 -11.87 -17.03
C ASP A 277 -15.08 -13.14 -16.82
N TYR A 278 -13.97 -13.25 -17.53
CA TYR A 278 -13.10 -14.45 -17.51
C TYR A 278 -12.51 -14.72 -16.13
N THR A 279 -12.39 -13.69 -15.29
CA THR A 279 -11.91 -13.83 -13.91
C THR A 279 -12.86 -14.63 -13.02
N LYS A 280 -14.11 -14.85 -13.44
CA LYS A 280 -15.17 -15.44 -12.60
C LYS A 280 -15.25 -16.97 -12.62
N GLY A 281 -14.48 -17.64 -13.47
CA GLY A 281 -14.45 -19.10 -13.50
C GLY A 281 -15.81 -19.75 -13.83
N ILE A 282 -16.70 -19.03 -14.53
CA ILE A 282 -18.08 -19.48 -14.82
C ILE A 282 -18.06 -20.80 -15.61
N TYR A 283 -17.15 -20.93 -16.57
CA TYR A 283 -17.00 -22.14 -17.36
C TYR A 283 -16.62 -23.36 -16.49
N ASN A 284 -15.72 -23.19 -15.52
CA ASN A 284 -15.31 -24.26 -14.60
C ASN A 284 -16.48 -24.75 -13.74
N ARG A 285 -17.44 -23.88 -13.40
CA ARG A 285 -18.67 -24.28 -12.70
C ARG A 285 -19.54 -25.19 -13.56
N LEU A 286 -19.65 -24.91 -14.86
CA LEU A 286 -20.39 -25.77 -15.80
C LEU A 286 -19.70 -27.13 -15.94
N LEU A 287 -18.37 -27.16 -16.05
CA LEU A 287 -17.60 -28.41 -16.10
C LEU A 287 -17.78 -29.24 -14.82
N ALA A 288 -17.71 -28.62 -13.65
CA ALA A 288 -17.89 -29.31 -12.37
C ALA A 288 -19.33 -29.82 -12.19
N PHE A 289 -20.32 -29.05 -12.64
CA PHE A 289 -21.72 -29.47 -12.62
C PHE A 289 -22.01 -30.61 -13.60
N GLU A 290 -21.44 -30.57 -14.81
CA GLU A 290 -21.51 -31.72 -15.72
C GLU A 290 -20.90 -32.97 -15.09
N ARG A 291 -19.70 -32.84 -14.51
CA ARG A 291 -19.00 -33.95 -13.88
C ARG A 291 -19.77 -34.52 -12.69
N LEU A 292 -20.43 -33.68 -11.91
CA LEU A 292 -21.37 -34.09 -10.87
C LEU A 292 -22.49 -34.95 -11.47
N LEU A 293 -23.15 -34.51 -12.55
CA LEU A 293 -24.25 -35.25 -13.18
C LEU A 293 -23.79 -36.58 -13.79
N LEU A 294 -22.55 -36.67 -14.28
CA LEU A 294 -21.97 -37.94 -14.74
C LEU A 294 -21.70 -38.90 -13.58
N LYS A 295 -21.13 -38.39 -12.48
CA LYS A 295 -20.73 -39.20 -11.30
C LYS A 295 -21.91 -39.61 -10.42
N ARG A 296 -22.97 -38.78 -10.37
CA ARG A 296 -24.15 -38.94 -9.51
C ARG A 296 -25.45 -38.99 -10.33
N PRO A 297 -25.73 -40.09 -11.05
CA PRO A 297 -27.02 -40.27 -11.74
C PRO A 297 -28.23 -40.15 -10.79
N ASP A 298 -28.03 -40.44 -9.50
CA ASP A 298 -29.05 -40.30 -8.46
C ASP A 298 -29.51 -38.85 -8.21
N PHE A 299 -28.73 -37.85 -8.64
CA PHE A 299 -29.09 -36.43 -8.61
C PHE A 299 -29.86 -35.96 -9.84
N HIS A 300 -30.00 -36.78 -10.88
CA HIS A 300 -30.80 -36.42 -12.05
C HIS A 300 -32.22 -36.08 -11.61
N GLU A 301 -32.78 -35.02 -12.19
CA GLU A 301 -34.12 -34.49 -11.87
C GLU A 301 -34.29 -33.92 -10.44
N LYS A 302 -33.28 -34.09 -9.57
CA LYS A 302 -33.27 -33.61 -8.18
C LYS A 302 -32.36 -32.41 -7.95
N VAL A 303 -31.56 -31.99 -8.93
CA VAL A 303 -30.69 -30.81 -8.82
C VAL A 303 -30.89 -29.87 -10.00
N VAL A 304 -30.81 -28.56 -9.76
CA VAL A 304 -30.83 -27.52 -10.79
C VAL A 304 -29.78 -26.47 -10.48
N LEU A 305 -29.03 -26.06 -11.52
CA LEU A 305 -28.13 -24.92 -11.48
C LEU A 305 -28.82 -23.69 -12.08
N ILE A 306 -29.12 -22.70 -11.25
CA ILE A 306 -29.54 -21.36 -11.69
C ILE A 306 -28.29 -20.52 -11.92
N MET A 307 -28.07 -20.12 -13.16
CA MET A 307 -26.92 -19.31 -13.57
C MET A 307 -27.38 -17.97 -14.14
N VAL A 308 -27.08 -16.90 -13.42
CA VAL A 308 -27.37 -15.53 -13.85
C VAL A 308 -26.07 -14.83 -14.23
N VAL A 309 -25.95 -14.47 -15.49
CA VAL A 309 -24.78 -13.78 -16.05
C VAL A 309 -25.17 -12.35 -16.39
N VAL A 310 -24.57 -11.39 -15.68
CA VAL A 310 -24.84 -9.96 -15.89
C VAL A 310 -24.00 -9.45 -17.08
N PRO A 311 -24.61 -8.82 -18.09
CA PRO A 311 -23.88 -8.26 -19.23
C PRO A 311 -22.77 -7.29 -18.80
N SER A 312 -21.58 -7.43 -19.39
CA SER A 312 -20.43 -6.57 -19.07
C SER A 312 -19.51 -6.44 -20.27
N ARG A 313 -19.01 -5.22 -20.53
CA ARG A 313 -17.95 -4.92 -21.51
C ARG A 313 -18.20 -5.51 -22.91
N GLU A 314 -19.44 -5.39 -23.39
CA GLU A 314 -19.90 -6.04 -24.63
C GLU A 314 -19.15 -5.59 -25.90
N GLY A 315 -18.45 -4.45 -25.85
CA GLY A 315 -17.58 -3.99 -26.94
C GLY A 315 -16.22 -4.69 -27.03
N VAL A 316 -15.91 -5.63 -26.13
CA VAL A 316 -14.62 -6.33 -26.10
C VAL A 316 -14.77 -7.76 -26.64
N GLU A 317 -14.06 -8.07 -27.73
CA GLU A 317 -14.16 -9.34 -28.47
C GLU A 317 -13.98 -10.60 -27.59
N HIS A 318 -13.06 -10.55 -26.62
CA HIS A 318 -12.82 -11.67 -25.71
C HIS A 318 -14.06 -12.03 -24.88
N TYR A 319 -14.85 -11.04 -24.46
CA TYR A 319 -16.10 -11.26 -23.71
C TYR A 319 -17.18 -11.90 -24.59
N GLN A 320 -17.26 -11.50 -25.87
CA GLN A 320 -18.20 -12.09 -26.83
C GLN A 320 -17.90 -13.57 -27.07
N ARG A 321 -16.61 -13.93 -27.23
CA ARG A 321 -16.18 -15.32 -27.36
C ARG A 321 -16.49 -16.15 -26.12
N MET A 322 -16.23 -15.59 -24.93
CA MET A 322 -16.56 -16.25 -23.66
C MET A 322 -18.06 -16.52 -23.54
N LYS A 323 -18.91 -15.56 -23.91
CA LYS A 323 -20.37 -15.73 -23.89
C LYS A 323 -20.80 -16.92 -24.76
N LYS A 324 -20.30 -16.97 -26.00
CA LYS A 324 -20.59 -18.06 -26.94
C LYS A 324 -20.20 -19.42 -26.36
N GLN A 325 -18.99 -19.55 -25.81
CA GLN A 325 -18.51 -20.79 -25.19
C GLN A 325 -19.37 -21.23 -23.99
N LEU A 326 -19.83 -20.29 -23.17
CA LEU A 326 -20.73 -20.58 -22.05
C LEU A 326 -22.08 -21.10 -22.56
N GLU A 327 -22.68 -20.42 -23.53
CA GLU A 327 -24.00 -20.78 -24.09
C GLU A 327 -23.96 -22.15 -24.78
N GLU A 328 -22.87 -22.44 -25.51
CA GLU A 328 -22.63 -23.76 -26.10
C GLU A 328 -22.55 -24.84 -25.03
N LYS A 329 -21.76 -24.61 -23.96
CA LYS A 329 -21.61 -25.60 -22.89
C LYS A 329 -22.90 -25.84 -22.11
N ILE A 330 -23.68 -24.78 -21.87
CA ILE A 330 -25.00 -24.90 -21.23
C ILE A 330 -25.94 -25.73 -22.11
N SER A 331 -25.92 -25.50 -23.42
CA SER A 331 -26.74 -26.21 -24.40
C SER A 331 -26.35 -27.69 -24.46
N GLU A 332 -25.05 -27.99 -24.41
CA GLU A 332 -24.51 -29.35 -24.34
C GLU A 332 -25.01 -30.09 -23.09
N ILE A 333 -24.88 -29.49 -21.89
CA ILE A 333 -25.34 -30.10 -20.63
C ILE A 333 -26.85 -30.32 -20.65
N ASN A 334 -27.62 -29.30 -21.03
CA ASN A 334 -29.09 -29.42 -21.08
C ASN A 334 -29.57 -30.42 -22.14
N GLY A 335 -28.91 -30.51 -23.29
CA GLY A 335 -29.22 -31.50 -24.32
C GLY A 335 -28.87 -32.93 -23.90
N LYS A 336 -27.77 -33.12 -23.17
CA LYS A 336 -27.28 -34.43 -22.72
C LYS A 336 -28.08 -35.02 -21.55
N PHE A 337 -28.40 -34.21 -20.55
CA PHE A 337 -29.07 -34.68 -19.32
C PHE A 337 -30.55 -34.29 -19.22
N GLY A 338 -30.97 -33.24 -19.91
CA GLY A 338 -32.32 -32.69 -19.79
C GLY A 338 -33.42 -33.66 -20.19
N LYS A 339 -34.58 -33.46 -19.58
CA LYS A 339 -35.85 -34.17 -19.82
C LYS A 339 -36.96 -33.15 -20.05
N ILE A 340 -38.11 -33.60 -20.53
CA ILE A 340 -39.28 -32.73 -20.79
C ILE A 340 -39.65 -31.90 -19.55
N HIS A 341 -39.58 -32.49 -18.35
CA HIS A 341 -39.93 -31.85 -17.07
C HIS A 341 -38.72 -31.41 -16.23
N TRP A 342 -37.50 -31.51 -16.76
CA TRP A 342 -36.28 -31.14 -16.03
C TRP A 342 -35.22 -30.54 -16.94
N ILE A 343 -34.87 -29.28 -16.66
CA ILE A 343 -33.76 -28.57 -17.30
C ILE A 343 -32.65 -28.43 -16.24
N PRO A 344 -31.49 -29.10 -16.41
CA PRO A 344 -30.41 -29.08 -15.42
C PRO A 344 -29.84 -27.68 -15.15
N VAL A 345 -29.69 -26.85 -16.18
CA VAL A 345 -29.12 -25.50 -16.10
C VAL A 345 -30.12 -24.45 -16.57
N LEU A 346 -30.56 -23.59 -15.66
CA LEU A 346 -31.40 -22.42 -15.94
C LEU A 346 -30.52 -21.18 -16.10
N TYR A 347 -30.31 -20.76 -17.35
CA TYR A 347 -29.44 -19.65 -17.70
C TYR A 347 -30.21 -18.35 -17.97
N TYR A 348 -29.76 -17.25 -17.37
CA TYR A 348 -30.31 -15.92 -17.60
C TYR A 348 -29.20 -14.89 -17.86
N TYR A 349 -29.24 -14.26 -19.03
CA TYR A 349 -28.32 -13.16 -19.39
C TYR A 349 -28.95 -11.80 -19.11
N ARG A 350 -29.05 -11.41 -17.82
CA ARG A 350 -29.68 -10.15 -17.38
C ARG A 350 -29.16 -9.72 -16.01
N SER A 351 -29.44 -8.46 -15.66
CA SER A 351 -29.26 -7.99 -14.27
C SER A 351 -30.46 -8.41 -13.41
N LEU A 352 -30.21 -8.69 -12.13
CA LEU A 352 -31.26 -8.84 -11.11
C LEU A 352 -31.40 -7.55 -10.31
N ASP A 353 -32.63 -7.18 -9.98
CA ASP A 353 -32.87 -6.16 -8.95
C ASP A 353 -32.51 -6.69 -7.55
N PHE A 354 -32.51 -5.82 -6.54
CA PHE A 354 -32.16 -6.20 -5.16
C PHE A 354 -33.10 -7.29 -4.61
N GLU A 355 -34.41 -7.21 -4.88
CA GLU A 355 -35.36 -8.17 -4.34
C GLU A 355 -35.26 -9.54 -5.04
N GLU A 356 -35.04 -9.56 -6.35
CA GLU A 356 -34.76 -10.78 -7.11
C GLU A 356 -33.47 -11.44 -6.60
N LEU A 357 -32.37 -10.69 -6.47
CA LEU A 357 -31.08 -11.24 -6.03
C LEU A 357 -31.18 -11.89 -4.66
N VAL A 358 -31.74 -11.18 -3.67
CA VAL A 358 -31.90 -11.72 -2.32
C VAL A 358 -32.88 -12.89 -2.30
N ALA A 359 -33.94 -12.87 -3.12
CA ALA A 359 -34.84 -14.01 -3.21
C ALA A 359 -34.13 -15.28 -3.68
N HIS A 360 -33.18 -15.17 -4.62
CA HIS A 360 -32.35 -16.30 -5.02
C HIS A 360 -31.42 -16.75 -3.88
N TYR A 361 -30.75 -15.83 -3.17
CA TYR A 361 -29.92 -16.19 -2.01
C TYR A 361 -30.69 -16.99 -0.94
N LEU A 362 -31.93 -16.60 -0.66
CA LEU A 362 -32.79 -17.25 0.34
C LEU A 362 -33.44 -18.56 -0.15
N ALA A 363 -33.60 -18.71 -1.46
CA ALA A 363 -34.19 -19.92 -2.06
C ALA A 363 -33.16 -21.05 -2.24
N THR A 364 -31.89 -20.70 -2.39
CA THR A 364 -30.80 -21.59 -2.77
C THR A 364 -30.31 -22.50 -1.64
N ASP A 365 -29.88 -23.72 -1.97
CA ASP A 365 -29.20 -24.64 -1.05
C ASP A 365 -27.68 -24.44 -1.08
N VAL A 366 -27.09 -24.30 -2.28
CA VAL A 366 -25.63 -24.10 -2.47
C VAL A 366 -25.36 -22.91 -3.38
N ILE A 367 -24.52 -21.96 -2.98
CA ILE A 367 -24.04 -20.89 -3.86
C ILE A 367 -22.60 -21.17 -4.32
N LEU A 368 -22.34 -20.97 -5.61
CA LEU A 368 -21.01 -21.09 -6.22
C LEU A 368 -20.42 -19.71 -6.46
N VAL A 369 -19.37 -19.39 -5.70
CA VAL A 369 -18.59 -18.16 -5.87
C VAL A 369 -17.13 -18.55 -6.12
N THR A 370 -16.84 -18.97 -7.34
CA THR A 370 -15.56 -19.61 -7.68
C THR A 370 -14.73 -18.83 -8.73
N PRO A 371 -14.43 -17.54 -8.50
CA PRO A 371 -13.57 -16.79 -9.41
C PRO A 371 -12.15 -17.35 -9.45
N LEU A 372 -11.51 -17.29 -10.61
CA LEU A 372 -10.09 -17.61 -10.80
C LEU A 372 -9.18 -16.57 -10.12
N LYS A 373 -9.62 -15.31 -10.06
CA LYS A 373 -9.01 -14.25 -9.25
C LYS A 373 -10.05 -13.15 -9.01
N ASP A 374 -10.21 -12.68 -7.78
CA ASP A 374 -11.14 -11.58 -7.46
C ASP A 374 -10.58 -10.72 -6.33
N GLY A 375 -10.72 -9.40 -6.44
CA GLY A 375 -10.24 -8.45 -5.42
C GLY A 375 -10.87 -8.72 -4.06
N MET A 376 -12.18 -8.98 -4.02
CA MET A 376 -12.90 -9.30 -2.78
C MET A 376 -14.05 -10.28 -3.01
N ASN A 377 -14.89 -10.04 -4.02
CA ASN A 377 -16.18 -10.71 -4.22
C ASN A 377 -17.21 -10.45 -3.09
N LEU A 378 -18.09 -9.45 -3.31
CA LEU A 378 -19.14 -9.11 -2.34
C LEU A 378 -20.33 -10.08 -2.37
N ILE A 379 -20.58 -10.79 -3.48
CA ILE A 379 -21.68 -11.77 -3.60
C ILE A 379 -21.59 -12.83 -2.50
N ALA A 380 -20.38 -13.31 -2.21
CA ALA A 380 -20.13 -14.23 -1.10
C ALA A 380 -20.63 -13.67 0.24
N LYS A 381 -20.26 -12.42 0.55
CA LYS A 381 -20.65 -11.74 1.80
C LYS A 381 -22.17 -11.48 1.84
N GLU A 382 -22.76 -11.08 0.72
CA GLU A 382 -24.19 -10.77 0.60
C GLU A 382 -25.06 -12.02 0.81
N PHE A 383 -24.65 -13.16 0.25
CA PHE A 383 -25.30 -14.44 0.49
C PHE A 383 -25.28 -14.79 1.97
N VAL A 384 -24.10 -14.83 2.59
CA VAL A 384 -23.94 -15.17 4.01
C VAL A 384 -24.77 -14.24 4.90
N ALA A 385 -24.73 -12.93 4.65
CA ALA A 385 -25.53 -11.97 5.43
C ALA A 385 -27.04 -12.17 5.24
N SER A 386 -27.50 -12.61 4.07
CA SER A 386 -28.92 -12.83 3.80
C SER A 386 -29.49 -14.06 4.52
N ARG A 387 -28.66 -15.03 4.92
CA ARG A 387 -29.11 -16.29 5.56
C ARG A 387 -29.46 -16.10 7.04
N LYS A 388 -30.51 -15.33 7.34
CA LYS A 388 -31.06 -15.19 8.71
C LYS A 388 -31.57 -16.52 9.28
N ASP A 389 -31.94 -17.46 8.41
CA ASP A 389 -32.29 -18.84 8.75
C ASP A 389 -31.07 -19.72 9.09
N LYS A 390 -29.85 -19.20 8.88
CA LYS A 390 -28.57 -19.87 9.09
C LYS A 390 -28.43 -21.17 8.30
N ARG A 391 -29.10 -21.28 7.15
CA ARG A 391 -29.02 -22.44 6.26
C ARG A 391 -28.31 -22.09 4.96
N GLY A 392 -27.98 -23.11 4.18
CA GLY A 392 -27.32 -22.99 2.89
C GLY A 392 -25.80 -23.04 3.00
N VAL A 393 -25.17 -23.41 1.89
CA VAL A 393 -23.73 -23.65 1.80
C VAL A 393 -23.11 -22.72 0.77
N ILE A 394 -21.94 -22.18 1.09
CA ILE A 394 -21.13 -21.41 0.17
C ILE A 394 -19.88 -22.19 -0.21
N ILE A 395 -19.69 -22.38 -1.52
CA ILE A 395 -18.44 -22.87 -2.10
C ILE A 395 -17.70 -21.67 -2.68
N LEU A 396 -16.51 -21.40 -2.16
CA LEU A 396 -15.78 -20.16 -2.37
C LEU A 396 -14.37 -20.44 -2.88
N SER A 397 -13.96 -19.74 -3.94
CA SER A 397 -12.58 -19.83 -4.43
C SER A 397 -11.59 -19.28 -3.41
N GLU A 398 -10.47 -19.98 -3.22
CA GLU A 398 -9.32 -19.48 -2.45
C GLU A 398 -8.70 -18.20 -3.03
N PHE A 399 -8.96 -17.91 -4.31
CA PHE A 399 -8.46 -16.73 -5.04
C PHE A 399 -9.42 -15.52 -4.98
N ALA A 400 -10.50 -15.60 -4.21
CA ALA A 400 -11.34 -14.45 -3.88
C ALA A 400 -10.84 -13.80 -2.56
N GLY A 401 -10.74 -12.47 -2.53
CA GLY A 401 -10.36 -11.77 -1.28
C GLY A 401 -11.26 -12.10 -0.08
N SER A 402 -12.54 -12.37 -0.31
CA SER A 402 -13.51 -12.77 0.72
C SER A 402 -13.18 -14.11 1.37
N ALA A 403 -12.41 -14.99 0.73
CA ALA A 403 -11.95 -16.25 1.35
C ALA A 403 -11.09 -16.01 2.58
N LYS A 404 -10.39 -14.85 2.66
CA LYS A 404 -9.61 -14.47 3.85
C LYS A 404 -10.50 -14.08 5.04
N GLU A 405 -11.78 -13.79 4.80
CA GLU A 405 -12.77 -13.47 5.83
C GLU A 405 -13.87 -14.52 5.98
N LEU A 406 -13.97 -15.51 5.08
CA LEU A 406 -15.05 -16.50 5.06
C LEU A 406 -14.45 -17.92 5.04
N GLY A 407 -13.45 -18.18 5.89
CA GLY A 407 -12.71 -19.45 5.93
C GLY A 407 -13.56 -20.67 6.29
N GLU A 408 -14.74 -20.47 6.87
CA GLU A 408 -15.72 -21.52 7.18
C GLU A 408 -16.55 -21.97 5.96
N ALA A 409 -16.42 -21.28 4.83
CA ALA A 409 -16.93 -21.74 3.54
C ALA A 409 -16.22 -23.03 3.07
N PHE A 410 -16.78 -23.69 2.07
CA PHE A 410 -16.07 -24.74 1.34
C PHE A 410 -15.06 -24.06 0.41
N ILE A 411 -13.87 -23.80 0.93
CA ILE A 411 -12.76 -23.21 0.18
C ILE A 411 -12.27 -24.22 -0.84
N VAL A 412 -12.17 -23.79 -2.10
CA VAL A 412 -11.74 -24.65 -3.21
C VAL A 412 -10.75 -23.94 -4.13
N ASN A 413 -9.88 -24.71 -4.76
CA ASN A 413 -9.16 -24.26 -5.94
C ASN A 413 -10.07 -24.38 -7.19
N PRO A 414 -10.51 -23.28 -7.81
CA PRO A 414 -11.43 -23.31 -8.95
C PRO A 414 -10.83 -23.91 -10.24
N ASN A 415 -9.52 -24.14 -10.32
CA ASN A 415 -8.89 -24.82 -11.45
C ASN A 415 -9.06 -26.35 -11.35
N SER A 416 -9.29 -26.88 -10.16
CA SER A 416 -9.55 -28.29 -9.93
C SER A 416 -11.04 -28.59 -10.09
N ILE A 417 -11.42 -29.10 -11.27
CA ILE A 417 -12.81 -29.50 -11.53
C ILE A 417 -13.25 -30.61 -10.57
N ASP A 418 -12.37 -31.55 -10.25
CA ASP A 418 -12.65 -32.62 -9.29
C ASP A 418 -12.91 -32.10 -7.88
N GLU A 419 -12.10 -31.16 -7.40
CA GLU A 419 -12.29 -30.53 -6.09
C GLU A 419 -13.60 -29.75 -6.03
N LEU A 420 -13.91 -28.98 -7.08
CA LEU A 420 -15.18 -28.25 -7.16
C LEU A 420 -16.39 -29.21 -7.21
N THR A 421 -16.32 -30.29 -7.99
CA THR A 421 -17.37 -31.32 -8.01
C THR A 421 -17.55 -31.98 -6.64
N ASN A 422 -16.46 -32.39 -5.99
CA ASN A 422 -16.50 -33.02 -4.66
C ASN A 422 -17.02 -32.05 -3.59
N ALA A 423 -16.71 -30.75 -3.68
CA ALA A 423 -17.26 -29.74 -2.79
C ALA A 423 -18.78 -29.58 -2.96
N ILE A 424 -19.28 -29.63 -4.20
CA ILE A 424 -20.73 -29.61 -4.47
C ILE A 424 -21.42 -30.85 -3.87
N GLU A 425 -20.83 -32.04 -4.02
CA GLU A 425 -21.35 -33.27 -3.41
C GLU A 425 -21.43 -33.13 -1.89
N LYS A 426 -20.31 -32.77 -1.25
CA LYS A 426 -20.26 -32.58 0.22
C LYS A 426 -21.26 -31.52 0.70
N ALA A 427 -21.41 -30.42 -0.04
CA ALA A 427 -22.35 -29.35 0.30
C ALA A 427 -23.82 -29.83 0.38
N PHE A 428 -24.19 -30.90 -0.34
CA PHE A 428 -25.52 -31.48 -0.23
C PHE A 428 -25.69 -32.47 0.93
N GLU A 429 -24.58 -32.96 1.50
CA GLU A 429 -24.54 -34.00 2.53
C GLU A 429 -24.41 -33.43 3.95
N ILE A 430 -23.92 -32.19 4.10
CA ILE A 430 -23.75 -31.60 5.44
C ILE A 430 -25.08 -31.37 6.17
N SER A 431 -25.05 -31.58 7.48
CA SER A 431 -26.22 -31.42 8.35
C SER A 431 -26.66 -29.96 8.48
N GLU A 432 -27.90 -29.74 8.91
CA GLU A 432 -28.38 -28.38 9.19
C GLU A 432 -27.62 -27.73 10.35
N GLU A 433 -27.16 -28.52 11.32
CA GLU A 433 -26.36 -28.06 12.47
C GLU A 433 -25.02 -27.49 12.00
N GLU A 434 -24.31 -28.21 11.12
CA GLU A 434 -23.03 -27.75 10.58
C GLU A 434 -23.21 -26.50 9.71
N GLN A 435 -24.28 -26.43 8.91
CA GLN A 435 -24.63 -25.21 8.15
C GLN A 435 -24.81 -24.01 9.08
N LYS A 436 -25.55 -24.18 10.18
CA LYS A 436 -25.83 -23.12 11.15
C LYS A 436 -24.56 -22.62 11.82
N GLU A 437 -23.66 -23.51 12.19
CA GLU A 437 -22.38 -23.18 12.81
C GLU A 437 -21.52 -22.33 11.85
N ARG A 438 -21.29 -22.84 10.63
CA ARG A 438 -20.49 -22.15 9.60
C ARG A 438 -21.03 -20.77 9.27
N ILE A 439 -22.34 -20.66 9.00
CA ILE A 439 -22.98 -19.37 8.66
C ILE A 439 -22.91 -18.41 9.86
N SER A 440 -23.11 -18.88 11.09
CA SER A 440 -23.06 -18.01 12.27
C SER A 440 -21.68 -17.37 12.46
N SER A 441 -20.60 -18.16 12.39
CA SER A 441 -19.22 -17.62 12.52
C SER A 441 -18.93 -16.54 11.48
N MET A 442 -19.26 -16.82 10.22
CA MET A 442 -19.04 -15.85 9.13
C MET A 442 -19.90 -14.59 9.31
N GLN A 443 -21.18 -14.74 9.69
CA GLN A 443 -22.08 -13.60 9.92
C GLN A 443 -21.59 -12.69 11.04
N GLU A 444 -21.07 -13.24 12.14
CA GLU A 444 -20.53 -12.44 13.24
C GLU A 444 -19.36 -11.56 12.76
N ARG A 445 -18.46 -12.11 11.94
CA ARG A 445 -17.34 -11.36 11.36
C ARG A 445 -17.82 -10.24 10.43
N LEU A 446 -18.75 -10.56 9.51
CA LEU A 446 -19.32 -9.60 8.57
C LEU A 446 -20.13 -8.49 9.25
N LYS A 447 -20.79 -8.80 10.37
CA LYS A 447 -21.53 -7.83 11.18
C LYS A 447 -20.58 -6.84 11.85
N ARG A 448 -19.46 -7.31 12.41
CA ARG A 448 -18.43 -6.47 13.05
C ARG A 448 -17.69 -5.60 12.05
N TYR A 449 -17.25 -6.16 10.93
CA TYR A 449 -16.50 -5.45 9.89
C TYR A 449 -17.36 -5.22 8.64
N ASN A 450 -18.32 -4.31 8.76
CA ASN A 450 -19.24 -3.96 7.67
C ASN A 450 -18.71 -2.77 6.83
N ILE A 451 -19.49 -2.35 5.83
CA ILE A 451 -19.12 -1.23 4.94
C ILE A 451 -18.84 0.09 5.68
N ILE A 452 -19.46 0.31 6.84
CA ILE A 452 -19.25 1.53 7.65
C ILE A 452 -17.92 1.46 8.38
N LYS A 453 -17.59 0.30 8.96
CA LYS A 453 -16.30 0.08 9.61
C LYS A 453 -15.15 0.24 8.60
N TRP A 454 -15.26 -0.35 7.41
CA TRP A 454 -14.30 -0.19 6.32
C TRP A 454 -14.01 1.28 5.98
N GLY A 455 -15.06 2.07 5.73
CA GLY A 455 -14.88 3.47 5.33
C GLY A 455 -14.37 4.35 6.47
N ASN A 456 -14.83 4.12 7.71
CA ASN A 456 -14.34 4.85 8.88
C ASN A 456 -12.87 4.53 9.15
N ASP A 457 -12.46 3.27 9.11
CA ASP A 457 -11.07 2.88 9.39
C ASP A 457 -10.12 3.47 8.34
N PHE A 458 -10.52 3.50 7.07
CA PHE A 458 -9.75 4.15 6.02
C PHE A 458 -9.59 5.66 6.29
N LEU A 459 -10.70 6.37 6.55
CA LEU A 459 -10.67 7.82 6.76
C LEU A 459 -9.93 8.20 8.05
N THR A 460 -10.17 7.49 9.16
CA THR A 460 -9.46 7.72 10.43
C THR A 460 -7.96 7.44 10.30
N THR A 461 -7.57 6.41 9.52
CA THR A 461 -6.15 6.17 9.24
C THR A 461 -5.54 7.31 8.43
N LEU A 462 -6.25 7.81 7.41
CA LEU A 462 -5.81 8.92 6.59
C LEU A 462 -5.66 10.22 7.41
N GLU A 463 -6.64 10.54 8.26
CA GLU A 463 -6.58 11.66 9.21
C GLU A 463 -5.38 11.51 10.16
N SER A 464 -5.17 10.31 10.72
CA SER A 464 -4.04 10.04 11.63
C SER A 464 -2.69 10.27 10.95
N ILE A 465 -2.52 9.88 9.67
CA ILE A 465 -1.28 10.14 8.93
C ILE A 465 -1.05 11.65 8.76
N ASN A 466 -2.11 12.42 8.53
CA ASN A 466 -1.97 13.87 8.49
C ASN A 466 -1.65 14.50 9.84
N GLU A 467 -2.27 14.06 10.93
CA GLU A 467 -1.92 14.54 12.28
C GLU A 467 -0.46 14.20 12.62
N LYS A 468 0.01 13.04 12.17
CA LYS A 468 1.41 12.62 12.31
C LYS A 468 2.37 13.49 11.50
N LYS A 469 1.97 14.07 10.36
CA LYS A 469 2.77 15.13 9.70
C LYS A 469 3.05 16.31 10.63
N PHE A 470 2.14 16.62 11.56
CA PHE A 470 2.30 17.71 12.53
C PHE A 470 3.02 17.32 13.82
N LYS A 471 3.13 16.01 14.14
CA LYS A 471 3.75 15.52 15.39
C LYS A 471 5.13 14.87 15.23
N PHE A 472 5.47 14.37 14.04
CA PHE A 472 6.79 13.76 13.75
C PHE A 472 7.81 14.75 13.22
N SER A 473 7.52 16.06 13.29
CA SER A 473 8.55 17.07 13.13
C SER A 473 9.33 17.17 14.45
N THR A 474 10.53 16.62 14.49
CA THR A 474 11.66 17.47 14.88
C THR A 474 11.40 18.87 14.33
N GLN A 475 11.47 19.91 15.16
CA GLN A 475 11.20 21.26 14.64
C GLN A 475 12.16 21.51 13.48
N LEU A 476 11.61 21.70 12.27
CA LEU A 476 12.42 21.95 11.10
C LEU A 476 13.25 23.20 11.38
N LEU A 477 14.51 23.23 10.96
CA LEU A 477 15.29 24.46 10.95
C LEU A 477 14.57 25.49 10.07
N THR A 478 13.84 26.39 10.72
CA THR A 478 13.19 27.53 10.09
C THR A 478 14.10 28.75 10.22
N PRO A 479 14.00 29.75 9.33
CA PRO A 479 14.82 30.96 9.44
C PRO A 479 14.81 31.60 10.84
N PRO A 480 13.66 31.76 11.53
CA PRO A 480 13.65 32.31 12.90
C PRO A 480 14.42 31.47 13.91
N LEU A 481 14.36 30.13 13.79
CA LEU A 481 15.09 29.23 14.68
C LEU A 481 16.60 29.24 14.36
N ILE A 482 16.97 29.36 13.09
CA ILE A 482 18.36 29.54 12.67
C ILE A 482 18.91 30.83 13.29
N ASP A 483 18.14 31.91 13.26
CA ASP A 483 18.52 33.19 13.89
C ASP A 483 18.66 33.05 15.41
N GLU A 484 17.76 32.32 16.08
CA GLU A 484 17.86 32.03 17.51
C GLU A 484 19.12 31.22 17.86
N ILE A 485 19.41 30.16 17.11
CA ILE A 485 20.62 29.34 17.27
C ILE A 485 21.87 30.19 17.02
N LYS A 486 21.84 31.05 16.00
CA LYS A 486 22.92 31.99 15.67
C LYS A 486 23.15 32.99 16.81
N GLU A 487 22.10 33.60 17.33
CA GLU A 487 22.20 34.51 18.48
C GLU A 487 22.77 33.80 19.71
N ALA A 488 22.29 32.59 20.02
CA ALA A 488 22.80 31.78 21.12
C ALA A 488 24.29 31.46 20.92
N PHE A 489 24.72 31.14 19.69
CA PHE A 489 26.11 30.93 19.37
C PHE A 489 26.94 32.19 19.64
N HIS A 490 26.55 33.36 19.15
CA HIS A 490 27.33 34.59 19.33
C HIS A 490 27.36 35.09 20.79
N LYS A 491 26.29 34.89 21.58
CA LYS A 491 26.23 35.27 23.01
C LYS A 491 27.08 34.37 23.91
N SER A 492 27.50 33.20 23.43
CA SER A 492 28.19 32.19 24.23
C SER A 492 29.69 32.40 24.27
N SER A 493 30.31 32.09 25.42
CA SER A 493 31.73 32.28 25.68
C SER A 493 32.59 31.08 25.28
N ASN A 494 32.09 29.86 25.43
CA ASN A 494 32.77 28.59 25.13
C ASN A 494 31.83 27.67 24.32
N LYS A 495 32.15 27.48 23.04
CA LYS A 495 31.33 26.71 22.10
C LYS A 495 31.97 25.39 21.75
N ILE A 496 31.15 24.35 21.56
CA ILE A 496 31.56 23.09 20.96
C ILE A 496 30.55 22.61 19.92
N LEU A 497 31.06 22.18 18.76
CA LEU A 497 30.27 21.66 17.64
C LEU A 497 30.67 20.19 17.39
N PHE A 498 29.75 19.26 17.61
CA PHE A 498 29.89 17.85 17.23
C PHE A 498 29.23 17.64 15.86
N LEU A 499 30.03 17.41 14.83
CA LEU A 499 29.54 17.32 13.46
C LEU A 499 29.88 15.94 12.90
N ASP A 500 28.85 15.13 12.66
CA ASP A 500 29.05 13.93 11.85
C ASP A 500 29.50 14.32 10.43
N TYR A 501 30.31 13.47 9.80
CA TYR A 501 30.88 13.77 8.50
C TYR A 501 30.00 13.29 7.33
N ASP A 502 29.78 11.98 7.22
CA ASP A 502 29.15 11.35 6.07
C ASP A 502 27.64 11.47 6.15
N GLY A 503 26.99 12.08 5.16
CA GLY A 503 25.54 12.36 5.19
C GLY A 503 25.15 13.64 5.93
N THR A 504 26.04 14.18 6.77
CA THR A 504 25.83 15.41 7.54
C THR A 504 26.58 16.63 6.98
N LEU A 505 27.90 16.52 6.71
CA LEU A 505 28.70 17.59 6.10
C LEU A 505 28.93 17.37 4.61
N VAL A 506 28.87 16.13 4.14
CA VAL A 506 28.96 15.73 2.73
C VAL A 506 27.81 14.77 2.40
N PRO A 507 27.34 14.66 1.16
CA PRO A 507 26.32 13.68 0.82
C PRO A 507 26.86 12.24 0.96
N LEU A 508 25.97 11.28 1.27
CA LEU A 508 26.31 9.86 1.22
C LEU A 508 26.63 9.44 -0.22
N VAL A 509 27.77 8.81 -0.44
CA VAL A 509 28.26 8.36 -1.76
C VAL A 509 28.42 6.85 -1.80
N SER A 510 28.39 6.27 -3.00
CA SER A 510 28.47 4.83 -3.21
C SER A 510 29.86 4.22 -2.95
N LYS A 511 30.92 5.02 -2.99
CA LYS A 511 32.30 4.59 -2.69
C LYS A 511 32.94 5.56 -1.71
N PRO A 512 33.55 5.09 -0.60
CA PRO A 512 34.04 5.96 0.47
C PRO A 512 34.98 7.09 0.02
N TYR A 513 35.87 6.84 -0.94
CA TYR A 513 36.82 7.86 -1.42
C TYR A 513 36.19 9.02 -2.21
N LEU A 514 34.94 8.85 -2.69
CA LEU A 514 34.23 9.89 -3.45
C LEU A 514 33.64 10.99 -2.56
N ALA A 515 33.62 10.80 -1.24
CA ALA A 515 33.08 11.76 -0.28
C ALA A 515 34.14 12.74 0.24
N ALA A 516 35.26 12.90 -0.49
CA ALA A 516 36.31 13.84 -0.09
C ALA A 516 35.75 15.27 0.07
N PRO A 517 36.21 16.04 1.07
CA PRO A 517 35.65 17.36 1.33
C PRO A 517 36.03 18.34 0.21
N ASP A 518 35.03 19.05 -0.29
CA ASP A 518 35.20 20.12 -1.26
C ASP A 518 35.90 21.35 -0.65
N LYS A 519 36.27 22.31 -1.51
CA LYS A 519 36.96 23.54 -1.08
C LYS A 519 36.09 24.41 -0.17
N GLU A 520 34.78 24.43 -0.40
CA GLU A 520 33.83 25.23 0.36
C GLU A 520 33.77 24.74 1.81
N LEU A 521 33.60 23.44 2.03
CA LEU A 521 33.58 22.82 3.35
C LEU A 521 34.90 23.03 4.10
N LYS A 522 36.05 22.90 3.42
CA LYS A 522 37.35 23.15 4.05
C LYS A 522 37.50 24.59 4.51
N ASN A 523 37.07 25.55 3.69
CA ASN A 523 37.11 26.96 4.04
C ASN A 523 36.14 27.29 5.18
N LEU A 524 34.93 26.71 5.16
CA LEU A 524 33.94 26.85 6.22
C LEU A 524 34.49 26.38 7.58
N LEU A 525 35.01 25.16 7.63
CA LEU A 525 35.58 24.60 8.86
C LEU A 525 36.81 25.38 9.33
N LYS A 526 37.64 25.87 8.40
CA LYS A 526 38.78 26.74 8.73
C LYS A 526 38.30 28.01 9.44
N SER A 527 37.40 28.76 8.82
CA SER A 527 36.89 30.02 9.36
C SER A 527 36.19 29.83 10.71
N LEU A 528 35.41 28.75 10.87
CA LEU A 528 34.76 28.43 12.14
C LEU A 528 35.79 28.12 13.24
N SER A 529 36.86 27.41 12.91
CA SER A 529 37.90 27.04 13.88
C SER A 529 38.76 28.22 14.35
N GLU A 530 38.74 29.33 13.59
CA GLU A 530 39.41 30.59 13.94
C GLU A 530 38.57 31.47 14.89
N ILE A 531 37.27 31.16 15.07
CA ILE A 531 36.42 31.84 16.06
C ILE A 531 36.97 31.58 17.48
N PRO A 532 37.18 32.62 18.30
CA PRO A 532 37.66 32.45 19.67
C PRO A 532 36.79 31.47 20.47
N ASN A 533 37.44 30.62 21.26
CA ASN A 533 36.81 29.64 22.17
C ASN A 533 35.76 28.72 21.50
N THR A 534 35.97 28.37 20.23
CA THR A 534 35.12 27.44 19.49
C THR A 534 35.88 26.16 19.18
N ASP A 535 35.42 25.04 19.73
CA ASP A 535 35.97 23.72 19.43
C ASP A 535 35.06 22.99 18.43
N ILE A 536 35.67 22.45 17.38
CA ILE A 536 34.96 21.68 16.36
C ILE A 536 35.45 20.24 16.45
N VAL A 537 34.51 19.32 16.64
CA VAL A 537 34.76 17.88 16.73
C VAL A 537 34.08 17.21 15.53
N ILE A 538 34.88 16.73 14.59
CA ILE A 538 34.38 15.94 13.46
C ILE A 538 34.24 14.49 13.93
N ILE A 539 33.02 13.97 13.83
CA ILE A 539 32.69 12.58 14.13
C ILE A 539 32.55 11.80 12.82
N SER A 540 33.22 10.66 12.68
CA SER A 540 33.13 9.87 11.45
C SER A 540 33.33 8.39 11.68
N GLY A 541 32.69 7.55 10.86
CA GLY A 541 32.98 6.12 10.79
C GLY A 541 34.21 5.76 9.94
N ARG A 542 34.96 6.76 9.46
CA ARG A 542 36.14 6.61 8.58
C ARG A 542 37.42 6.33 9.35
N LYS A 543 38.43 5.88 8.59
CA LYS A 543 39.79 5.65 9.07
C LYS A 543 40.50 6.97 9.38
N LYS A 544 41.44 6.92 10.32
CA LYS A 544 42.24 8.08 10.76
C LYS A 544 43.00 8.73 9.60
N GLU A 545 43.62 7.90 8.75
CA GLU A 545 44.50 8.35 7.68
C GLU A 545 43.76 9.22 6.66
N ASP A 546 42.50 8.87 6.39
CA ASP A 546 41.64 9.63 5.49
C ASP A 546 41.33 11.02 6.06
N LEU A 547 40.92 11.08 7.34
CA LEU A 547 40.60 12.34 8.02
C LEU A 547 41.82 13.25 8.15
N GLU A 548 42.99 12.69 8.50
CA GLU A 548 44.25 13.42 8.57
C GLU A 548 44.64 14.00 7.22
N LYS A 549 44.58 13.19 6.17
CA LYS A 549 44.89 13.62 4.81
C LYS A 549 43.94 14.73 4.34
N TRP A 550 42.67 14.64 4.67
CA TRP A 550 41.64 15.55 4.17
C TRP A 550 41.62 16.89 4.88
N PHE A 551 41.85 16.90 6.20
CA PHE A 551 41.73 18.09 7.04
C PHE A 551 43.07 18.57 7.61
N ASN A 552 44.18 18.13 7.01
CA ASN A 552 45.52 18.58 7.38
C ASN A 552 45.61 20.11 7.45
N GLY A 553 46.18 20.63 8.53
CA GLY A 553 46.38 22.07 8.76
C GLY A 553 45.16 22.84 9.28
N LEU A 554 44.03 22.17 9.58
CA LEU A 554 42.88 22.81 10.22
C LEU A 554 42.86 22.58 11.73
N LYS A 555 42.33 23.56 12.48
CA LYS A 555 42.19 23.49 13.94
C LYS A 555 40.95 22.70 14.35
N LEU A 556 40.99 21.39 14.12
CA LEU A 556 39.89 20.46 14.37
C LEU A 556 40.27 19.36 15.36
N ASN A 557 39.27 18.89 16.09
CA ASN A 557 39.31 17.66 16.87
C ASN A 557 38.56 16.56 16.11
N PHE A 558 38.89 15.29 16.39
CA PHE A 558 38.29 14.16 15.70
C PHE A 558 37.85 13.07 16.66
N ILE A 559 36.71 12.47 16.34
CA ILE A 559 36.26 11.18 16.86
C ILE A 559 36.08 10.28 15.63
N CYS A 560 36.84 9.21 15.54
CA CYS A 560 36.74 8.30 14.40
C CYS A 560 36.49 6.84 14.82
N GLU A 561 36.12 6.02 13.83
CA GLU A 561 35.66 4.63 14.03
C GLU A 561 34.60 4.51 15.16
N HIS A 562 33.54 5.33 15.08
CA HIS A 562 32.39 5.29 16.00
C HIS A 562 32.72 5.52 17.49
N GLY A 563 33.82 6.22 17.79
CA GLY A 563 34.18 6.58 19.17
C GLY A 563 35.45 5.92 19.68
N ILE A 564 36.06 5.00 18.93
CA ILE A 564 37.22 4.23 19.40
C ILE A 564 38.47 5.12 19.52
N PHE A 565 38.62 6.05 18.59
CA PHE A 565 39.78 6.94 18.55
C PHE A 565 39.38 8.38 18.68
N ILE A 566 40.15 9.10 19.49
CA ILE A 566 40.03 10.54 19.68
C ILE A 566 41.33 11.21 19.28
N LYS A 567 41.25 12.34 18.59
CA LYS A 567 42.39 13.23 18.36
C LYS A 567 42.03 14.65 18.75
N ARG A 568 42.86 15.25 19.60
CA ARG A 568 42.78 16.67 19.92
C ARG A 568 43.66 17.46 18.96
N TYR A 569 43.31 18.72 18.73
CA TYR A 569 44.16 19.61 17.94
C TYR A 569 45.59 19.64 18.51
N ASN A 570 46.58 19.50 17.63
CA ASN A 570 48.02 19.41 17.96
C ASN A 570 48.41 18.27 18.93
N LYS A 571 47.59 17.22 19.05
CA LYS A 571 47.97 15.98 19.76
C LYS A 571 47.90 14.77 18.83
N ASP A 572 48.53 13.68 19.26
CA ASP A 572 48.44 12.39 18.59
C ASP A 572 47.10 11.70 18.85
N TRP A 573 46.79 10.67 18.06
CA TRP A 573 45.60 9.85 18.26
C TRP A 573 45.69 9.05 19.56
N GLU A 574 44.62 9.13 20.35
CA GLU A 574 44.44 8.35 21.57
C GLU A 574 43.35 7.30 21.33
N THR A 575 43.55 6.11 21.88
CA THR A 575 42.57 5.02 21.84
C THR A 575 41.85 4.95 23.18
N LEU A 576 40.51 4.94 23.18
CA LEU A 576 39.75 4.98 24.44
C LEU A 576 39.84 3.68 25.26
N THR A 577 40.20 2.57 24.62
CA THR A 577 40.20 1.24 25.22
C THR A 577 41.23 0.33 24.54
N ASN A 578 41.78 -0.64 25.29
CA ASN A 578 42.56 -1.75 24.72
C ASN A 578 41.58 -2.79 24.16
N LEU A 579 41.13 -2.61 22.93
CA LEU A 579 40.19 -3.53 22.28
C LEU A 579 40.95 -4.67 21.58
N SER A 580 40.49 -5.89 21.80
CA SER A 580 40.90 -7.03 20.97
C SER A 580 40.09 -7.03 19.67
N SER A 581 40.77 -7.27 18.55
CA SER A 581 40.14 -7.46 17.24
C SER A 581 40.03 -8.95 16.84
N ASP A 582 40.27 -9.86 17.80
CA ASP A 582 40.34 -11.32 17.58
C ASP A 582 39.01 -11.89 17.05
N PHE A 583 37.89 -11.23 17.33
CA PHE A 583 36.57 -11.64 16.87
C PHE A 583 36.39 -11.51 15.36
N LYS A 584 37.08 -10.57 14.69
CA LYS A 584 36.83 -10.22 13.28
C LYS A 584 37.04 -11.40 12.34
N LYS A 585 38.04 -12.24 12.62
CA LYS A 585 38.33 -13.43 11.80
C LYS A 585 37.15 -14.41 11.80
N THR A 586 36.55 -14.65 12.95
CA THR A 586 35.40 -15.54 13.09
C THR A 586 34.16 -14.96 12.40
N ILE A 587 33.90 -13.66 12.60
CA ILE A 587 32.76 -12.98 11.96
C ILE A 587 32.92 -12.93 10.44
N LYS A 588 34.14 -12.66 9.95
CA LYS A 588 34.45 -12.62 8.52
C LYS A 588 34.10 -13.93 7.83
N ASN A 589 34.53 -15.05 8.39
CA ASN A 589 34.25 -16.38 7.82
C ASN A 589 32.74 -16.64 7.67
N ILE A 590 31.93 -16.16 8.61
CA ILE A 590 30.46 -16.27 8.52
C ILE A 590 29.96 -15.35 7.40
N MET A 591 30.33 -14.06 7.44
CA MET A 591 29.88 -13.09 6.44
C MET A 591 30.27 -13.50 5.01
N GLU A 592 31.41 -14.16 4.80
CA GLU A 592 31.87 -14.64 3.48
C GLU A 592 30.89 -15.66 2.87
N VAL A 593 30.32 -16.56 3.68
CA VAL A 593 29.27 -17.50 3.24
C VAL A 593 28.06 -16.75 2.70
N TYR A 594 27.72 -15.61 3.29
CA TYR A 594 26.60 -14.78 2.86
C TYR A 594 26.95 -13.90 1.66
N VAL A 595 28.19 -13.45 1.52
CA VAL A 595 28.67 -12.77 0.31
C VAL A 595 28.52 -13.68 -0.91
N ASP A 596 28.95 -14.94 -0.80
CA ASP A 596 28.85 -15.92 -1.89
C ASP A 596 27.39 -16.25 -2.25
N ARG A 597 26.47 -16.17 -1.29
CA ARG A 597 25.03 -16.47 -1.45
C ARG A 597 24.17 -15.26 -1.80
N LEU A 598 24.73 -14.04 -1.75
CA LEU A 598 24.03 -12.80 -2.04
C LEU A 598 24.86 -11.95 -3.03
N PRO A 599 24.68 -12.14 -4.35
CA PRO A 599 25.40 -11.36 -5.35
C PRO A 599 25.26 -9.85 -5.12
N GLN A 600 26.32 -9.09 -5.42
CA GLN A 600 26.44 -7.64 -5.20
C GLN A 600 26.51 -7.21 -3.72
N SER A 601 26.68 -8.15 -2.79
CA SER A 601 27.13 -7.85 -1.42
C SER A 601 28.65 -7.98 -1.29
N PHE A 602 29.23 -7.35 -0.27
CA PHE A 602 30.66 -7.44 0.02
C PHE A 602 30.96 -7.13 1.50
N ILE A 603 32.16 -7.52 1.95
CA ILE A 603 32.65 -7.23 3.31
C ILE A 603 33.62 -6.06 3.28
N GLU A 604 33.50 -5.17 4.24
CA GLU A 604 34.47 -4.13 4.55
C GLU A 604 35.06 -4.39 5.94
N GLU A 605 36.38 -4.54 6.02
CA GLU A 605 37.11 -4.68 7.28
C GLU A 605 37.70 -3.33 7.72
N LYS A 606 37.35 -2.90 8.93
CA LYS A 606 37.91 -1.73 9.62
C LYS A 606 38.88 -2.18 10.72
N GLU A 607 39.55 -1.24 11.39
CA GLU A 607 40.56 -1.58 12.41
C GLU A 607 39.94 -2.38 13.57
N PHE A 608 38.72 -2.01 13.98
CA PHE A 608 38.00 -2.70 15.05
C PHE A 608 36.58 -3.18 14.72
N SER A 609 36.07 -2.98 13.50
CA SER A 609 34.77 -3.51 13.10
C SER A 609 34.82 -4.22 11.75
N ILE A 610 33.75 -4.97 11.46
CA ILE A 610 33.55 -5.65 10.18
C ILE A 610 32.12 -5.44 9.73
N VAL A 611 31.95 -5.07 8.46
CA VAL A 611 30.69 -4.62 7.89
C VAL A 611 30.32 -5.45 6.67
N PHE A 612 29.13 -6.02 6.68
CA PHE A 612 28.52 -6.68 5.53
C PHE A 612 27.61 -5.69 4.78
N HIS A 613 27.99 -5.32 3.57
CA HIS A 613 27.25 -4.40 2.70
C HIS A 613 26.36 -5.16 1.73
N TYR A 614 25.07 -4.85 1.69
CA TYR A 614 24.12 -5.50 0.78
C TYR A 614 23.22 -4.52 0.00
N ARG A 615 23.62 -3.25 -0.06
CA ARG A 615 22.86 -2.19 -0.73
C ARG A 615 22.57 -2.44 -2.20
N ASN A 616 23.51 -3.07 -2.90
CA ASN A 616 23.40 -3.34 -4.35
C ASN A 616 22.80 -4.72 -4.65
N ALA A 617 22.50 -5.50 -3.61
CA ALA A 617 21.93 -6.83 -3.76
C ALA A 617 20.43 -6.76 -4.07
N ASP A 618 19.90 -7.83 -4.67
CA ASP A 618 18.47 -7.97 -4.88
C ASP A 618 17.72 -7.87 -3.54
N PRO A 619 16.73 -6.97 -3.37
CA PRO A 619 16.11 -6.70 -2.08
C PRO A 619 15.40 -7.92 -1.46
N GLU A 620 14.86 -8.82 -2.28
CA GLU A 620 14.11 -9.98 -1.80
C GLU A 620 15.05 -11.05 -1.28
N LEU A 621 16.11 -11.35 -2.05
CA LEU A 621 17.19 -12.24 -1.61
C LEU A 621 17.93 -11.65 -0.40
N ALA A 622 18.18 -10.33 -0.40
CA ALA A 622 18.86 -9.66 0.69
C ALA A 622 18.07 -9.76 2.00
N ASN A 623 16.74 -9.57 1.98
CA ASN A 623 15.92 -9.69 3.19
C ASN A 623 16.03 -11.09 3.82
N LEU A 624 16.02 -12.15 3.01
CA LEU A 624 16.16 -13.52 3.50
C LEU A 624 17.58 -13.78 4.02
N ARG A 625 18.60 -13.46 3.20
CA ARG A 625 20.01 -13.74 3.53
C ARG A 625 20.53 -12.91 4.69
N VAL A 626 20.11 -11.66 4.81
CA VAL A 626 20.47 -10.79 5.93
C VAL A 626 19.80 -11.26 7.22
N ALA A 627 18.53 -11.70 7.18
CA ALA A 627 17.89 -12.28 8.35
C ALA A 627 18.61 -13.54 8.85
N GLU A 628 18.94 -14.46 7.93
CA GLU A 628 19.76 -15.65 8.23
C GLU A 628 21.12 -15.26 8.82
N LEU A 629 21.81 -14.27 8.24
CA LEU A 629 23.10 -13.77 8.73
C LEU A 629 22.98 -13.19 10.14
N ILE A 630 21.93 -12.42 10.41
CA ILE A 630 21.68 -11.81 11.73
C ILE A 630 21.48 -12.88 12.79
N ASP A 631 20.65 -13.90 12.51
CA ASP A 631 20.39 -14.98 13.46
C ASP A 631 21.68 -15.74 13.80
N GLU A 632 22.50 -16.05 12.80
CA GLU A 632 23.79 -16.73 13.00
C GLU A 632 24.78 -15.86 13.79
N LEU A 633 24.88 -14.57 13.45
CA LEU A 633 25.74 -13.63 14.17
C LEU A 633 25.28 -13.44 15.62
N LEU A 634 23.98 -13.31 15.89
CA LEU A 634 23.45 -13.15 17.25
C LEU A 634 23.80 -14.33 18.16
N ILE A 635 23.74 -15.56 17.65
CA ILE A 635 24.12 -16.77 18.39
C ILE A 635 25.60 -16.74 18.75
N LEU A 636 26.46 -16.35 17.79
CA LEU A 636 27.91 -16.32 17.98
C LEU A 636 28.35 -15.17 18.91
N THR A 637 27.78 -13.98 18.71
CA THR A 637 28.16 -12.77 19.46
C THR A 637 27.62 -12.76 20.89
N GLY A 638 26.64 -13.60 21.23
CA GLY A 638 26.03 -13.66 22.57
C GLY A 638 27.02 -13.91 23.72
N ASN A 639 28.18 -14.51 23.44
CA ASN A 639 29.25 -14.76 24.41
C ASN A 639 30.51 -13.88 24.19
N MET A 640 30.44 -12.90 23.27
CA MET A 640 31.55 -12.02 22.92
C MET A 640 31.29 -10.60 23.44
N GLN A 641 32.35 -9.82 23.72
CA GLN A 641 32.22 -8.39 24.06
C GLN A 641 32.03 -7.54 22.79
N VAL A 642 31.04 -7.88 21.96
CA VAL A 642 30.74 -7.21 20.68
C VAL A 642 29.24 -6.97 20.53
N ASN A 643 28.89 -5.89 19.84
CA ASN A 643 27.53 -5.51 19.47
C ASN A 643 27.31 -5.75 17.97
N LEU A 644 26.12 -6.25 17.64
CA LEU A 644 25.60 -6.34 16.28
C LEU A 644 24.72 -5.12 15.98
N ILE A 645 25.00 -4.42 14.89
CA ILE A 645 24.32 -3.18 14.50
C ILE A 645 23.75 -3.33 13.10
N LEU A 646 22.49 -2.95 12.98
CA LEU A 646 21.75 -2.93 11.72
C LEU A 646 21.67 -1.49 11.22
N GLY A 647 22.53 -1.16 10.26
CA GLY A 647 22.54 0.14 9.59
C GLY A 647 21.75 0.12 8.28
N ASN A 648 21.79 1.24 7.55
CA ASN A 648 21.09 1.34 6.27
C ASN A 648 21.75 0.47 5.16
N LYS A 649 21.18 -0.74 4.98
CA LYS A 649 21.66 -1.80 4.07
C LYS A 649 23.06 -2.33 4.42
N VAL A 650 23.36 -2.35 5.71
CA VAL A 650 24.59 -2.91 6.26
C VAL A 650 24.33 -3.67 7.56
N VAL A 651 25.11 -4.73 7.80
CA VAL A 651 25.20 -5.40 9.11
C VAL A 651 26.62 -5.20 9.62
N GLU A 652 26.79 -4.48 10.73
CA GLU A 652 28.10 -4.19 11.33
C GLU A 652 28.25 -4.93 12.66
N VAL A 653 29.43 -5.52 12.89
CA VAL A 653 29.82 -6.09 14.18
C VAL A 653 31.02 -5.31 14.72
N ARG A 654 30.90 -4.79 15.95
CA ARG A 654 31.93 -3.96 16.61
C ARG A 654 32.01 -4.24 18.12
N PRO A 655 33.10 -3.88 18.83
CA PRO A 655 33.19 -4.05 20.27
C PRO A 655 32.06 -3.37 21.06
N ALA A 656 31.64 -4.00 22.16
CA ALA A 656 30.60 -3.48 23.04
C ALA A 656 31.12 -2.34 23.94
N GLY A 657 30.25 -1.40 24.31
CA GLY A 657 30.57 -0.33 25.28
C GLY A 657 31.21 0.94 24.69
N ILE A 658 31.28 1.06 23.37
CA ILE A 658 31.80 2.25 22.68
C ILE A 658 30.74 2.78 21.72
N ASP A 659 30.32 4.01 21.95
CA ASP A 659 29.44 4.77 21.07
C ASP A 659 29.91 6.23 20.97
N LYS A 660 29.33 6.96 19.99
CA LYS A 660 29.65 8.37 19.73
C LYS A 660 29.36 9.27 20.93
N GLY A 661 28.36 8.94 21.74
CA GLY A 661 27.95 9.71 22.92
C GLY A 661 28.96 9.63 24.07
N VAL A 662 29.52 8.44 24.33
CA VAL A 662 30.60 8.25 25.30
C VAL A 662 31.84 9.05 24.90
N ALA A 663 32.23 9.00 23.62
CA ALA A 663 33.39 9.74 23.12
C ALA A 663 33.17 11.27 23.16
N ALA A 664 31.98 11.75 22.82
CA ALA A 664 31.64 13.17 22.88
C ALA A 664 31.69 13.72 24.33
N ASN A 665 31.23 12.93 25.31
CA ASN A 665 31.26 13.30 26.72
C ASN A 665 32.69 13.52 27.28
N ILE A 666 33.71 12.91 26.66
CA ILE A 666 35.11 13.15 27.06
C ILE A 666 35.51 14.59 26.79
N PHE A 667 35.17 15.12 25.60
CA PHE A 667 35.43 16.52 25.26
C PHE A 667 34.65 17.49 26.15
N LEU A 668 33.41 17.17 26.50
CA LEU A 668 32.57 18.01 27.37
C LEU A 668 33.11 18.12 28.80
N ARG A 669 33.92 17.17 29.28
CA ARG A 669 34.53 17.19 30.62
C ARG A 669 35.79 18.05 30.69
N GLU A 670 36.36 18.47 29.55
CA GLU A 670 37.64 19.19 29.52
C GLU A 670 37.51 20.64 29.97
N LYS A 671 36.38 21.29 29.66
CA LYS A 671 36.06 22.66 30.08
C LYS A 671 34.56 22.91 30.00
N PRO A 672 34.02 23.93 30.70
CA PRO A 672 32.60 24.25 30.62
C PRO A 672 32.24 24.87 29.26
N TYR A 673 31.25 24.31 28.59
CA TYR A 673 30.67 24.85 27.36
C TYR A 673 29.27 25.40 27.64
N ASP A 674 29.01 26.62 27.18
CA ASP A 674 27.70 27.28 27.27
C ASP A 674 26.92 27.23 25.95
N PHE A 675 27.58 26.81 24.86
CA PHE A 675 26.93 26.41 23.61
C PHE A 675 27.39 25.03 23.15
N ILE A 676 26.44 24.10 23.03
CA ILE A 676 26.68 22.74 22.54
C ILE A 676 25.73 22.47 21.38
N LEU A 677 26.27 22.13 20.22
CA LEU A 677 25.50 21.72 19.05
C LEU A 677 26.01 20.37 18.54
N ALA A 678 25.08 19.46 18.24
CA ALA A 678 25.37 18.16 17.64
C ALA A 678 24.51 17.92 16.40
N ALA A 679 25.13 17.53 15.29
CA ALA A 679 24.45 17.23 14.03
C ALA A 679 24.86 15.85 13.50
N GLY A 680 23.89 15.04 13.07
CA GLY A 680 24.10 13.67 12.61
C GLY A 680 22.96 13.13 11.74
N ASP A 681 23.22 12.12 10.90
CA ASP A 681 22.28 11.60 9.90
C ASP A 681 21.89 10.11 10.10
N ASP A 682 22.58 9.35 10.94
CA ASP A 682 22.40 7.90 11.05
C ASP A 682 21.89 7.45 12.43
N THR A 683 21.44 6.20 12.50
CA THR A 683 21.04 5.48 13.72
C THR A 683 22.08 5.55 14.83
N THR A 684 23.38 5.55 14.51
CA THR A 684 24.45 5.66 15.52
C THR A 684 24.58 7.06 16.13
N ASP A 685 23.98 8.09 15.52
CA ASP A 685 23.92 9.45 16.08
C ASP A 685 22.81 9.60 17.11
N GLU A 686 21.85 8.66 17.16
CA GLU A 686 20.83 8.65 18.21
C GLU A 686 21.46 8.45 19.59
N ASP A 687 22.47 7.58 19.69
CA ASP A 687 23.26 7.39 20.91
C ASP A 687 24.00 8.69 21.31
N LEU A 688 24.45 9.49 20.32
CA LEU A 688 25.03 10.81 20.57
C LEU A 688 23.96 11.76 21.13
N PHE A 689 22.78 11.85 20.50
CA PHE A 689 21.72 12.76 20.94
C PHE A 689 21.18 12.44 22.33
N ILE A 690 21.09 11.15 22.68
CA ILE A 690 20.58 10.69 23.98
C ILE A 690 21.58 10.97 25.11
N ASN A 691 22.88 10.80 24.85
CA ASN A 691 23.92 10.91 25.88
C ASN A 691 24.47 12.33 26.08
N LEU A 692 24.05 13.29 25.27
CA LEU A 692 24.44 14.70 25.41
C LEU A 692 23.55 15.43 26.44
N PRO A 693 24.06 16.48 27.10
CA PRO A 693 23.29 17.26 28.07
C PRO A 693 21.97 17.81 27.52
N GLU A 694 20.94 17.94 28.37
CA GLU A 694 19.61 18.41 27.95
C GLU A 694 19.60 19.80 27.29
N ASN A 695 20.56 20.67 27.60
CA ASN A 695 20.67 22.00 26.98
C ASN A 695 21.31 21.98 25.57
N THR A 696 21.68 20.80 25.05
CA THR A 696 22.30 20.66 23.73
C THR A 696 21.31 20.91 22.59
N ILE A 697 21.76 21.60 21.55
CA ILE A 697 21.04 21.74 20.28
C ILE A 697 21.37 20.53 19.42
N THR A 698 20.44 19.58 19.32
CA THR A 698 20.60 18.34 18.53
C THR A 698 19.82 18.44 17.23
N ILE A 699 20.48 18.16 16.10
CA ILE A 699 19.92 18.31 14.76
C ILE A 699 20.09 17.00 13.97
N LYS A 700 18.97 16.39 13.58
CA LYS A 700 18.95 15.23 12.68
C LYS A 700 18.98 15.67 11.22
N ILE A 701 19.84 15.06 10.40
CA ILE A 701 19.91 15.36 8.97
C ILE A 701 19.03 14.38 8.20
N GLY A 702 18.15 14.91 7.36
CA GLY A 702 17.12 14.14 6.69
C GLY A 702 15.95 13.78 7.62
N MET A 703 14.85 13.31 7.01
CA MET A 703 13.60 13.02 7.71
C MET A 703 13.62 11.60 8.31
N GLY A 704 13.19 11.44 9.57
CA GLY A 704 13.15 10.16 10.27
C GLY A 704 12.69 10.29 11.72
N ARG A 705 12.48 9.17 12.42
CA ARG A 705 12.32 9.22 13.89
C ARG A 705 13.70 9.42 14.50
N SER A 706 13.81 10.42 15.38
CA SER A 706 15.05 10.76 16.05
C SER A 706 14.76 11.31 17.45
N SER A 707 15.69 11.13 18.37
CA SER A 707 15.78 11.78 19.67
C SER A 707 16.34 13.22 19.57
N ALA A 708 16.77 13.66 18.38
CA ALA A 708 17.16 15.04 18.13
C ALA A 708 15.98 16.01 18.35
N LYS A 709 16.27 17.24 18.75
CA LYS A 709 15.27 18.31 18.93
C LYS A 709 14.81 18.92 17.60
N TYR A 710 15.74 19.05 16.67
CA TYR A 710 15.55 19.73 15.39
C TYR A 710 15.94 18.82 14.23
N SER A 711 15.52 19.19 13.01
CA SER A 711 15.96 18.51 11.79
C SER A 711 16.26 19.47 10.66
N ALA A 712 17.32 19.16 9.93
CA ALA A 712 17.67 19.79 8.67
C ALA A 712 17.31 18.84 7.50
N LYS A 713 16.80 19.35 6.39
CA LYS A 713 16.39 18.51 5.25
C LYS A 713 17.55 17.82 4.55
N SER A 714 18.72 18.46 4.58
CA SER A 714 19.91 17.96 3.89
C SER A 714 21.19 18.51 4.51
N TYR A 715 22.33 17.94 4.14
CA TYR A 715 23.65 18.43 4.51
C TYR A 715 23.87 19.92 4.11
N ILE A 716 23.20 20.39 3.06
CA ILE A 716 23.29 21.79 2.58
C ILE A 716 22.71 22.74 3.64
N GLU A 717 21.59 22.38 4.27
CA GLU A 717 20.97 23.24 5.30
C GLU A 717 21.86 23.35 6.54
N ILE A 718 22.61 22.31 6.89
CA ILE A 718 23.61 22.38 7.96
C ILE A 718 24.79 23.25 7.58
N ARG A 719 25.32 23.12 6.36
CA ARG A 719 26.39 24.02 5.90
C ARG A 719 25.94 25.47 5.94
N ASN A 720 24.72 25.78 5.50
CA ASN A 720 24.16 27.13 5.57
C ASN A 720 24.01 27.64 7.01
N LEU A 721 23.56 26.79 7.95
CA LEU A 721 23.52 27.13 9.38
C LEU A 721 24.93 27.43 9.91
N LEU A 722 25.91 26.58 9.61
CA LEU A 722 27.30 26.77 10.03
C LEU A 722 27.91 28.05 9.42
N GLU A 723 27.63 28.34 8.15
CA GLU A 723 28.04 29.59 7.50
C GLU A 723 27.42 30.83 8.14
N SER A 724 26.19 30.70 8.65
CA SER A 724 25.51 31.82 9.33
C SER A 724 26.27 32.30 10.57
N PHE A 725 27.00 31.42 11.25
CA PHE A 725 27.83 31.76 12.41
C PHE A 725 29.05 32.62 12.06
N LEU A 726 29.46 32.65 10.79
CA LEU A 726 30.56 33.49 10.32
C LEU A 726 30.14 34.92 9.99
N LYS A 727 28.83 35.16 9.82
CA LYS A 727 28.29 36.47 9.47
C LYS A 727 28.01 37.25 10.77
N ASN A 728 29.00 38.03 11.21
CA ASN A 728 28.77 39.04 12.25
C ASN A 728 27.68 40.02 11.78
N GLU A 729 26.84 40.48 12.72
CA GLU A 729 26.09 41.73 12.52
C GLU A 729 27.04 42.93 12.45
#